data_AF-H3HDA6-F1
#
_entry.id   AF-H3HDA6-F1
#
_cell.length_a   1.000
_cell.length_b   1.000
_cell.length_c   1.000
_cell.angle_alpha   90.00
_cell.angle_beta   90.00
_cell.angle_gamma   90.00
#
_symmetry.space_group_name_H-M   'P 1'
#
loop_
_entity.id
_entity.type
_entity.pdbx_description
1 polymer ?
#
loop_
_entity_poly.entity_id
_entity_poly.type
_entity_poly.pdbx_seq_one_letter_code
_entity_poly.pdbx_strand_id
1 'polypeptide(L)'
;MAEQEPVKRPRLAPWKVVAVLAVLVLLTPVWIAYGFLGALLTLPSSTIATSGLQLLAALGLWISVQVFITKPGEEATNTWATLELVGWIVALLLAQGKLDQLLVFHLNQKSDKRRVDVVGIAMLGIFAATAAVSSKANVTNFEDLSRHYDVWDYVNEIMVEALENWRKELKIDKFYLGGHSMGAMFATSYAVKYPGRVEHLALISPAGVGHPPAPKNLPLGLRIFRSVWNLRLTPMSVARYAGPLGPRFLHFIASVRVSVMPETSCIRHGLIPLDALGAYWYNNWALEKSGEIAMHSHLLPGAFAKRPLCEMLTPEAIHIPITFLYGGGPDWMSSSHGEEVAKTFEGKQSVEVVLVPGAGHQLFMDNAPAFNQMLLAALASFGAEAVLLAAGVATESRLWHWVPASYAKLEEAERKILTRAIPTPFEMKKVAQLGTVVVPCSDEKKRKDAKNLVLIHGFAGGNAVWAMNLEKLSRHFNVYAVEWIGVGRSDRPDFNFKDYDSADDFIVGSFEKWRQEIELDKFDLCAHSMGHLVLASPAGVPHPPPPPDPTTEEGKAVNKSWLRRMVYSAWEQGMTPMSLARFVGPYGPKLVQSVVHRRASFMSEGSAMRDGRVDLTEFGEYIYHNWALKPSGERAMTTHLAPGAHAIRPLVDVLLPENVKMPLTFIYGEFDWMDYHNGQGIVERFKEKGRAADLYRVPDGGHQMFLENPDEFSRVLIDSLTR
;
A
#
# COMPACT_ATOMS: atom_id res chain seq x y z
N MET A 1 28.60 6.11 -25.11
CA MET A 1 28.72 4.92 -24.26
C MET A 1 30.05 4.27 -24.59
N ALA A 2 31.03 4.36 -23.68
CA ALA A 2 32.31 3.69 -23.86
C ALA A 2 32.14 2.19 -23.55
N GLU A 3 32.61 1.32 -24.44
CA GLU A 3 32.65 -0.13 -24.22
C GLU A 3 33.56 -0.44 -23.01
N GLN A 4 33.00 -1.01 -21.95
CA GLN A 4 33.77 -1.53 -20.81
C GLN A 4 34.28 -2.94 -21.14
N GLU A 5 35.58 -3.16 -20.97
CA GLU A 5 36.21 -4.49 -21.13
C GLU A 5 35.60 -5.55 -20.18
N PRO A 6 35.56 -6.83 -20.59
CA PRO A 6 35.02 -7.91 -19.77
C PRO A 6 35.87 -8.14 -18.50
N VAL A 7 35.20 -8.01 -17.35
CA VAL A 7 35.78 -8.21 -16.00
C VAL A 7 36.36 -9.63 -15.86
N LYS A 8 37.68 -9.74 -15.65
CA LYS A 8 38.37 -11.01 -15.37
C LYS A 8 37.96 -11.57 -14.01
N ARG A 9 37.27 -12.72 -14.01
CA ARG A 9 36.82 -13.41 -12.78
C ARG A 9 38.00 -14.12 -12.07
N PRO A 10 38.15 -14.01 -10.74
CA PRO A 10 39.20 -14.70 -10.00
C PRO A 10 38.92 -16.22 -9.89
N ARG A 11 39.96 -17.05 -10.06
CA ARG A 11 39.90 -18.52 -9.87
C ARG A 11 40.23 -18.90 -8.42
N LEU A 12 39.44 -19.78 -7.82
CA LEU A 12 39.66 -20.29 -6.46
C LEU A 12 40.59 -21.51 -6.44
N ALA A 13 41.36 -21.64 -5.35
CA ALA A 13 42.12 -22.84 -5.04
C ALA A 13 41.18 -24.02 -4.69
N PRO A 14 41.49 -25.26 -5.11
CA PRO A 14 40.59 -26.42 -5.02
C PRO A 14 39.98 -26.70 -3.65
N TRP A 15 40.72 -26.45 -2.56
CA TRP A 15 40.24 -26.75 -1.20
C TRP A 15 39.09 -25.85 -0.73
N LYS A 16 38.98 -24.62 -1.25
CA LYS A 16 37.87 -23.71 -0.93
C LYS A 16 36.58 -24.11 -1.64
N VAL A 17 36.69 -24.74 -2.82
CA VAL A 17 35.56 -25.34 -3.55
C VAL A 17 35.00 -26.51 -2.76
N VAL A 18 35.87 -27.36 -2.21
CA VAL A 18 35.47 -28.50 -1.36
C VAL A 18 34.77 -28.04 -0.07
N ALA A 19 35.24 -26.97 0.57
CA ALA A 19 34.61 -26.42 1.77
C ALA A 19 33.19 -25.86 1.52
N VAL A 20 32.97 -25.18 0.39
CA VAL A 20 31.64 -24.65 0.01
C VAL A 20 30.67 -25.79 -0.33
N LEU A 21 31.14 -26.81 -1.04
CA LEU A 21 30.33 -28.00 -1.35
C LEU A 21 29.94 -28.77 -0.10
N ALA A 22 30.85 -28.92 0.88
CA ALA A 22 30.55 -29.58 2.15
C ALA A 22 29.47 -28.84 2.96
N VAL A 23 29.50 -27.51 2.99
CA VAL A 23 28.48 -26.70 3.69
C VAL A 23 27.12 -26.75 3.00
N LEU A 24 27.09 -26.75 1.66
CA LEU A 24 25.84 -26.89 0.89
C LEU A 24 25.18 -28.25 1.10
N VAL A 25 25.97 -29.34 1.12
CA VAL A 25 25.47 -30.70 1.41
C VAL A 25 24.95 -30.81 2.84
N LEU A 26 25.62 -30.20 3.82
CA LEU A 26 25.19 -30.21 5.23
C LEU A 26 23.92 -29.40 5.50
N LEU A 27 23.63 -28.36 4.72
CA LEU A 27 22.44 -27.52 4.90
C LEU A 27 21.20 -28.05 4.16
N THR A 28 21.38 -28.84 3.10
CA THR A 28 20.29 -29.36 2.26
C THR A 28 19.17 -30.09 3.04
N PRO A 29 19.46 -30.91 4.08
CA PRO A 29 18.42 -31.56 4.90
C PRO A 29 17.57 -30.57 5.71
N VAL A 30 18.16 -29.44 6.14
CA VAL A 30 17.47 -28.41 6.94
C VAL A 30 16.47 -27.63 6.07
N TRP A 31 16.84 -27.35 4.82
CA TRP A 31 15.97 -26.66 3.86
C TRP A 31 14.82 -27.55 3.37
N ILE A 32 15.08 -28.85 3.16
CA ILE A 32 14.04 -29.83 2.83
C ILE A 32 13.09 -30.03 4.02
N ALA A 33 13.60 -30.10 5.25
CA ALA A 33 12.78 -30.21 6.46
C ALA A 33 11.89 -28.98 6.69
N TYR A 34 12.36 -27.77 6.38
CA TYR A 34 11.58 -26.54 6.54
C TYR A 34 10.44 -26.42 5.50
N GLY A 35 10.70 -26.82 4.26
CA GLY A 35 9.67 -26.91 3.22
C GLY A 35 8.63 -28.01 3.48
N PHE A 36 9.06 -29.12 4.07
CA PHE A 36 8.18 -30.24 4.41
C PHE A 36 7.32 -29.95 5.66
N LEU A 37 7.84 -29.23 6.66
CA LEU A 37 7.07 -28.78 7.84
C LEU A 37 5.91 -27.84 7.45
N GLY A 38 6.14 -26.98 6.46
CA GLY A 38 5.10 -26.09 5.93
C GLY A 38 3.96 -26.83 5.21
N ALA A 39 4.26 -27.94 4.54
CA ALA A 39 3.27 -28.79 3.87
C ALA A 39 2.54 -29.75 4.83
N LEU A 40 3.19 -30.16 5.93
CA LEU A 40 2.61 -31.07 6.92
C LEU A 40 1.52 -30.39 7.79
N LEU A 41 1.59 -29.07 7.96
CA LEU A 41 0.67 -28.29 8.78
C LEU A 41 -0.69 -28.01 8.12
N THR A 42 -0.91 -28.49 6.88
CA THR A 42 -2.11 -28.19 6.07
C THR A 42 -2.93 -29.42 5.66
N LEU A 43 -2.61 -30.64 6.13
CA LEU A 43 -3.31 -31.88 5.73
C LEU A 43 -4.05 -32.57 6.90
N PRO A 44 -5.20 -33.25 6.67
CA PRO A 44 -5.90 -34.02 7.70
C PRO A 44 -5.12 -35.27 8.14
N SER A 45 -5.20 -35.58 9.43
CA SER A 45 -4.37 -36.57 10.15
C SER A 45 -4.44 -38.01 9.64
N SER A 46 -5.52 -38.41 8.95
CA SER A 46 -5.67 -39.76 8.40
C SER A 46 -4.88 -40.00 7.10
N THR A 47 -4.48 -38.94 6.39
CA THR A 47 -3.69 -39.03 5.15
C THR A 47 -2.18 -39.04 5.41
N ILE A 48 -1.75 -38.58 6.60
CA ILE A 48 -0.34 -38.47 7.03
C ILE A 48 0.30 -39.86 7.23
N ALA A 49 -0.46 -40.83 7.73
CA ALA A 49 0.06 -42.17 8.02
C ALA A 49 0.35 -43.00 6.76
N THR A 50 -0.53 -42.95 5.76
CA THR A 50 -0.42 -43.77 4.54
C THR A 50 0.60 -43.18 3.55
N SER A 51 0.63 -41.85 3.43
CA SER A 51 1.54 -41.14 2.52
C SER A 51 2.98 -41.09 3.04
N GLY A 52 3.16 -41.01 4.37
CA GLY A 52 4.47 -41.04 5.02
C GLY A 52 5.17 -42.40 4.87
N LEU A 53 4.43 -43.50 4.96
CA LEU A 53 4.99 -44.86 4.77
C LEU A 53 5.38 -45.12 3.32
N GLN A 54 4.57 -44.66 2.35
CA GLN A 54 4.87 -44.79 0.92
C GLN A 54 6.10 -43.97 0.51
N LEU A 55 6.29 -42.79 1.11
CA LEU A 55 7.46 -41.95 0.88
C LEU A 55 8.74 -42.58 1.47
N LEU A 56 8.67 -43.16 2.68
CA LEU A 56 9.80 -43.87 3.29
C LEU A 56 10.17 -45.14 2.50
N ALA A 57 9.18 -45.85 1.96
CA ALA A 57 9.41 -46.99 1.07
C ALA A 57 10.04 -46.56 -0.27
N ALA A 58 9.60 -45.44 -0.84
CA ALA A 58 10.19 -44.88 -2.06
C ALA A 58 11.62 -44.35 -1.84
N LEU A 59 11.90 -43.72 -0.68
CA LEU A 59 13.24 -43.28 -0.30
C LEU A 59 14.16 -44.48 -0.06
N GLY A 60 13.66 -45.52 0.60
CA GLY A 60 14.38 -46.77 0.83
C GLY A 60 14.69 -47.52 -0.47
N LEU A 61 13.75 -47.56 -1.41
CA LEU A 61 13.94 -48.15 -2.74
C LEU A 61 14.93 -47.31 -3.58
N TRP A 62 14.84 -45.98 -3.52
CA TRP A 62 15.75 -45.08 -4.21
C TRP A 62 17.20 -45.19 -3.68
N ILE A 63 17.38 -45.26 -2.36
CA ILE A 63 18.69 -45.49 -1.73
C ILE A 63 19.21 -46.88 -2.08
N SER A 64 18.36 -47.91 -2.07
CA SER A 64 18.76 -49.28 -2.47
C SER A 64 19.19 -49.36 -3.93
N VAL A 65 18.52 -48.63 -4.82
CA VAL A 65 18.89 -48.51 -6.24
C VAL A 65 20.20 -47.73 -6.41
N GLN A 66 20.46 -46.69 -5.62
CA GLN A 66 21.75 -45.99 -5.64
C GLN A 66 22.91 -46.88 -5.16
N VAL A 67 22.67 -47.72 -4.14
CA VAL A 67 23.65 -48.69 -3.62
C VAL A 67 23.89 -49.84 -4.61
N PHE A 68 22.86 -50.29 -5.36
CA PHE A 68 23.00 -51.36 -6.37
C PHE A 68 23.60 -50.89 -7.70
N ILE A 69 23.47 -49.61 -8.06
CA ILE A 69 24.02 -49.05 -9.31
C ILE A 69 25.52 -48.72 -9.18
N THR A 70 26.04 -48.55 -7.96
CA THR A 70 27.49 -48.51 -7.72
C THR A 70 28.06 -49.92 -7.75
N LYS A 71 28.63 -50.32 -8.90
CA LYS A 71 29.34 -51.59 -9.02
C LYS A 71 30.44 -51.72 -7.95
N PRO A 72 30.59 -52.91 -7.32
CA PRO A 72 31.64 -53.16 -6.35
C PRO A 72 32.97 -53.41 -7.06
N GLY A 73 33.99 -52.65 -6.64
CA GLY A 73 35.39 -52.89 -6.95
C GLY A 73 36.17 -52.98 -5.64
N GLU A 74 36.38 -54.22 -5.21
CA GLU A 74 37.44 -54.74 -4.33
C GLU A 74 37.76 -54.07 -2.98
N GLU A 75 37.59 -54.89 -1.94
CA GLU A 75 38.31 -54.90 -0.65
C GLU A 75 38.33 -53.60 0.18
N ALA A 76 37.23 -53.35 0.89
CA ALA A 76 37.29 -52.63 2.17
C ALA A 76 36.65 -53.51 3.26
N THR A 77 37.53 -54.21 3.95
CA THR A 77 37.28 -55.07 5.11
C THR A 77 36.45 -54.37 6.19
N ASN A 78 35.62 -55.17 6.86
CA ASN A 78 34.88 -55.12 8.15
C ASN A 78 34.99 -53.92 9.13
N THR A 79 35.91 -52.98 8.95
CA THR A 79 36.07 -51.77 9.76
C THR A 79 34.98 -50.76 9.50
N TRP A 80 34.51 -50.64 8.25
CA TRP A 80 33.46 -49.70 7.87
C TRP A 80 32.06 -50.11 8.34
N ALA A 81 31.73 -51.40 8.30
CA ALA A 81 30.46 -51.91 8.85
C ALA A 81 30.38 -51.72 10.38
N THR A 82 31.52 -51.82 11.08
CA THR A 82 31.58 -51.59 12.52
C THR A 82 31.52 -50.09 12.86
N LEU A 83 32.14 -49.22 12.05
CA LEU A 83 32.05 -47.76 12.16
C LEU A 83 30.64 -47.24 11.82
N GLU A 84 29.94 -47.87 10.88
CA GLU A 84 28.55 -47.57 10.56
C GLU A 84 27.60 -48.04 11.66
N LEU A 85 27.81 -49.24 12.24
CA LEU A 85 27.00 -49.71 13.37
C LEU A 85 27.19 -48.83 14.62
N VAL A 86 28.42 -48.38 14.90
CA VAL A 86 28.72 -47.43 15.99
C VAL A 86 28.12 -46.05 15.69
N GLY A 87 28.19 -45.60 14.43
CA GLY A 87 27.53 -44.36 13.98
C GLY A 87 26.00 -44.41 14.14
N TRP A 88 25.38 -45.55 13.83
CA TRP A 88 23.95 -45.79 14.00
C TRP A 88 23.53 -45.90 15.47
N ILE A 89 24.35 -46.52 16.34
CA ILE A 89 24.09 -46.58 17.80
C ILE A 89 24.21 -45.19 18.42
N VAL A 90 25.20 -44.38 18.00
CA VAL A 90 25.36 -42.99 18.44
C VAL A 90 24.19 -42.13 17.94
N ALA A 91 23.73 -42.31 16.71
CA ALA A 91 22.56 -41.62 16.16
C ALA A 91 21.24 -42.02 16.85
N LEU A 92 21.05 -43.30 17.18
CA LEU A 92 19.89 -43.81 17.93
C LEU A 92 19.86 -43.31 19.38
N LEU A 93 21.02 -43.19 20.02
CA LEU A 93 21.16 -42.64 21.38
C LEU A 93 20.96 -41.11 21.40
N LEU A 94 21.40 -40.40 20.34
CA LEU A 94 21.11 -38.98 20.13
C LEU A 94 19.62 -38.73 19.86
N ALA A 95 18.93 -39.65 19.17
CA ALA A 95 17.50 -39.54 18.86
C ALA A 95 16.57 -39.80 20.06
N GLN A 96 17.05 -40.44 21.13
CA GLN A 96 16.25 -40.73 22.34
C GLN A 96 16.47 -39.75 23.50
N GLY A 97 17.31 -38.71 23.35
CA GLY A 97 17.41 -37.62 24.32
C GLY A 97 17.92 -38.00 25.72
N LYS A 98 18.85 -38.96 25.83
CA LYS A 98 19.44 -39.41 27.12
C LYS A 98 20.95 -39.19 27.21
N LEU A 99 21.41 -37.96 27.00
CA LEU A 99 22.84 -37.60 27.06
C LEU A 99 23.39 -37.59 28.51
N ASP A 100 22.51 -37.48 29.48
CA ASP A 100 22.74 -37.44 30.91
C ASP A 100 23.19 -38.79 31.50
N GLN A 101 22.92 -39.92 30.83
CA GLN A 101 23.36 -41.25 31.29
C GLN A 101 24.78 -41.63 30.85
N LEU A 102 25.33 -40.99 29.82
CA LEU A 102 26.67 -41.29 29.30
C LEU A 102 27.77 -40.59 30.11
N LEU A 103 27.46 -39.42 30.68
CA LEU A 103 28.34 -38.72 31.62
C LEU A 103 28.46 -39.47 32.97
N VAL A 104 27.37 -40.11 33.42
CA VAL A 104 27.34 -40.94 34.63
C VAL A 104 28.10 -42.27 34.43
N PHE A 105 28.12 -42.83 33.21
CA PHE A 105 28.90 -44.03 32.89
C PHE A 105 30.42 -43.75 32.82
N HIS A 106 30.82 -42.58 32.32
CA HIS A 106 32.25 -42.21 32.22
C HIS A 106 32.84 -41.73 33.55
N LEU A 107 32.02 -41.21 34.47
CA LEU A 107 32.46 -40.71 35.78
C LEU A 107 32.47 -41.78 36.89
N ASN A 108 32.02 -43.01 36.63
CA ASN A 108 31.93 -44.08 37.63
C ASN A 108 32.82 -45.31 37.39
N GLN A 109 33.83 -45.22 36.50
CA GLN A 109 34.81 -46.30 36.35
C GLN A 109 36.13 -46.00 37.08
N LYS A 110 36.54 -46.96 37.93
CA LYS A 110 37.77 -46.94 38.73
C LYS A 110 39.03 -46.86 37.86
N SER A 111 40.08 -46.29 38.44
CA SER A 111 41.31 -45.74 37.85
C SER A 111 42.22 -46.67 37.03
N ASP A 112 41.91 -47.95 36.85
CA ASP A 112 42.97 -48.94 36.61
C ASP A 112 43.05 -49.46 35.16
N LYS A 113 42.38 -48.81 34.19
CA LYS A 113 42.49 -49.16 32.75
C LYS A 113 42.57 -47.95 31.79
N ARG A 114 43.34 -46.92 32.13
CA ARG A 114 43.78 -45.92 31.13
C ARG A 114 44.83 -46.54 30.20
N ARG A 115 44.51 -46.80 28.93
CA ARG A 115 45.51 -46.89 27.85
C ARG A 115 45.45 -45.61 27.03
N VAL A 116 46.63 -45.02 26.86
CA VAL A 116 46.94 -43.72 26.26
C VAL A 116 46.73 -43.79 24.75
N ASP A 117 45.98 -42.82 24.19
CA ASP A 117 45.73 -42.74 22.75
C ASP A 117 46.71 -41.77 22.08
N VAL A 118 47.62 -42.33 21.28
CA VAL A 118 48.73 -41.66 20.57
C VAL A 118 48.22 -40.68 19.49
N VAL A 119 46.95 -40.79 19.10
CA VAL A 119 46.32 -39.96 18.05
C VAL A 119 46.08 -38.51 18.49
N GLY A 120 45.88 -38.27 19.80
CA GLY A 120 45.67 -36.92 20.33
C GLY A 120 46.94 -36.05 20.33
N ILE A 121 48.12 -36.65 20.48
CA ILE A 121 49.40 -35.92 20.57
C ILE A 121 49.94 -35.56 19.17
N ALA A 122 49.68 -36.40 18.16
CA ALA A 122 50.12 -36.15 16.77
C ALA A 122 49.38 -34.99 16.08
N MET A 123 48.10 -34.78 16.41
CA MET A 123 47.27 -33.71 15.83
C MET A 123 47.66 -32.31 16.33
N LEU A 124 48.25 -32.20 17.53
CA LEU A 124 48.71 -30.93 18.10
C LEU A 124 50.08 -30.47 17.54
N GLY A 125 50.97 -31.39 17.15
CA GLY A 125 52.29 -31.08 16.61
C GLY A 125 52.30 -30.54 15.17
N ILE A 126 51.38 -31.01 14.33
CA ILE A 126 51.24 -30.58 12.92
C ILE A 126 50.69 -29.15 12.84
N PHE A 127 49.89 -28.72 13.82
CA PHE A 127 49.30 -27.38 13.85
C PHE A 127 50.31 -26.28 14.21
N ALA A 128 51.35 -26.61 15.00
CA ALA A 128 52.35 -25.65 15.46
C ALA A 128 53.47 -25.38 14.42
N ALA A 129 53.84 -26.38 13.61
CA ALA A 129 54.94 -26.26 12.65
C ALA A 129 54.58 -25.42 11.40
N THR A 130 53.32 -25.45 10.96
CA THR A 130 52.85 -24.72 9.76
C THR A 130 52.73 -23.21 9.99
N ALA A 131 52.61 -22.78 11.26
CA ALA A 131 52.48 -21.38 11.63
C ALA A 131 53.82 -20.59 11.56
N ALA A 132 54.97 -21.28 11.58
CA ALA A 132 56.28 -20.63 11.75
C ALA A 132 57.04 -20.31 10.44
N VAL A 133 56.66 -20.85 9.28
CA VAL A 133 57.52 -20.83 8.07
C VAL A 133 57.16 -19.77 7.02
N SER A 134 56.02 -19.08 7.11
CA SER A 134 55.53 -18.23 6.01
C SER A 134 55.70 -16.71 6.23
N SER A 135 56.86 -16.27 6.73
CA SER A 135 57.20 -14.83 6.79
C SER A 135 58.32 -14.49 5.79
N LYS A 136 58.00 -13.70 4.75
CA LYS A 136 58.86 -12.66 4.14
C LYS A 136 58.16 -11.91 2.99
N ALA A 137 57.95 -10.62 3.26
CA ALA A 137 57.61 -9.43 2.46
C ALA A 137 57.34 -9.54 0.94
N ASN A 138 56.16 -9.05 0.54
CA ASN A 138 56.00 -7.85 -0.29
C ASN A 138 54.60 -7.24 -0.04
N VAL A 139 54.55 -5.92 0.11
CA VAL A 139 53.40 -5.16 0.64
C VAL A 139 52.23 -5.15 -0.36
N THR A 140 51.17 -5.92 -0.07
CA THR A 140 49.85 -5.81 -0.75
C THR A 140 48.66 -6.17 0.15
N ASN A 141 48.84 -6.33 1.47
CA ASN A 141 47.83 -6.98 2.32
C ASN A 141 47.04 -5.98 3.20
N PHE A 142 45.71 -5.99 3.04
CA PHE A 142 44.73 -5.25 3.85
C PHE A 142 44.87 -5.52 5.38
N GLU A 143 45.54 -6.60 5.77
CA GLU A 143 45.87 -6.93 7.16
C GLU A 143 46.92 -5.99 7.78
N ASP A 144 47.86 -5.43 7.00
CA ASP A 144 48.80 -4.42 7.50
C ASP A 144 48.12 -3.07 7.76
N LEU A 145 47.12 -2.70 6.93
CA LEU A 145 46.25 -1.55 7.15
C LEU A 145 45.45 -1.70 8.46
N SER A 146 44.96 -2.90 8.76
CA SER A 146 44.19 -3.17 9.98
C SER A 146 44.97 -3.12 11.29
N ARG A 147 46.30 -3.13 11.21
CA ARG A 147 47.19 -3.00 12.37
C ARG A 147 47.65 -1.56 12.62
N HIS A 148 47.56 -0.67 11.62
CA HIS A 148 48.06 0.70 11.69
C HIS A 148 46.96 1.77 11.64
N TYR A 149 45.78 1.43 11.13
CA TYR A 149 44.61 2.31 11.06
C TYR A 149 43.38 1.60 11.60
N ASP A 150 42.48 2.34 12.23
CA ASP A 150 41.12 1.82 12.45
C ASP A 150 40.48 1.60 11.07
N VAL A 151 40.40 0.34 10.65
CA VAL A 151 39.80 -0.08 9.36
C VAL A 151 38.40 0.47 9.19
N TRP A 152 37.69 0.69 10.30
CA TRP A 152 36.39 1.33 10.26
C TRP A 152 36.51 2.76 9.72
N ASP A 153 37.38 3.59 10.31
CA ASP A 153 37.55 5.01 9.93
C ASP A 153 38.00 5.14 8.47
N TYR A 154 39.00 4.35 8.06
CA TYR A 154 39.51 4.39 6.68
C TYR A 154 38.43 4.04 5.65
N VAL A 155 37.66 2.98 5.87
CA VAL A 155 36.62 2.56 4.94
C VAL A 155 35.42 3.50 4.98
N ASN A 156 35.05 4.00 6.16
CA ASN A 156 33.99 4.98 6.33
C ASN A 156 34.33 6.27 5.57
N GLU A 157 35.57 6.74 5.70
CA GLU A 157 36.06 7.92 5.01
C GLU A 157 35.99 7.77 3.49
N ILE A 158 36.43 6.63 2.93
CA ILE A 158 36.31 6.37 1.48
C ILE A 158 34.86 6.45 1.02
N MET A 159 33.92 5.83 1.75
CA MET A 159 32.51 5.80 1.36
C MET A 159 31.84 7.17 1.46
N VAL A 160 32.16 7.93 2.51
CA VAL A 160 31.61 9.28 2.76
C VAL A 160 32.19 10.31 1.79
N GLU A 161 33.50 10.27 1.52
CA GLU A 161 34.14 11.16 0.54
C GLU A 161 33.66 10.88 -0.89
N ALA A 162 33.37 9.62 -1.23
CA ALA A 162 32.78 9.28 -2.52
C ALA A 162 31.40 9.95 -2.71
N LEU A 163 30.58 10.01 -1.66
CA LEU A 163 29.29 10.71 -1.69
C LEU A 163 29.46 12.23 -1.80
N GLU A 164 30.46 12.82 -1.13
CA GLU A 164 30.75 14.26 -1.25
C GLU A 164 31.28 14.64 -2.64
N ASN A 165 32.15 13.80 -3.22
CA ASN A 165 32.63 14.00 -4.58
C ASN A 165 31.49 13.90 -5.59
N TRP A 166 30.57 12.93 -5.41
CA TRP A 166 29.34 12.84 -6.21
C TRP A 166 28.48 14.11 -6.09
N ARG A 167 28.26 14.63 -4.88
CA ARG A 167 27.50 15.87 -4.65
C ARG A 167 28.15 17.06 -5.36
N LYS A 168 29.48 17.21 -5.25
CA LYS A 168 30.26 18.27 -5.91
C LYS A 168 30.11 18.19 -7.43
N GLU A 169 30.20 16.99 -8.00
CA GLU A 169 30.08 16.77 -9.45
C GLU A 169 28.68 17.14 -9.96
N LEU A 170 27.64 16.76 -9.21
CA LEU A 170 26.25 17.15 -9.53
C LEU A 170 25.91 18.60 -9.20
N LYS A 171 26.84 19.35 -8.58
CA LYS A 171 26.66 20.76 -8.18
C LYS A 171 25.42 20.99 -7.30
N ILE A 172 25.11 20.04 -6.42
CA ILE A 172 23.98 20.11 -5.49
C ILE A 172 24.45 20.74 -4.19
N ASP A 173 23.95 21.92 -3.81
CA ASP A 173 24.42 22.61 -2.60
C ASP A 173 23.91 21.96 -1.31
N LYS A 174 22.60 21.68 -1.27
CA LYS A 174 21.86 21.05 -0.17
C LYS A 174 20.86 20.03 -0.70
N PHE A 175 20.58 18.98 0.08
CA PHE A 175 19.65 17.92 -0.32
C PHE A 175 19.13 17.11 0.88
N TYR A 176 18.06 16.35 0.66
CA TYR A 176 17.56 15.37 1.61
C TYR A 176 18.28 14.04 1.38
N LEU A 177 18.77 13.42 2.45
CA LEU A 177 19.57 12.20 2.35
C LEU A 177 18.85 11.03 3.02
N GLY A 178 18.49 10.04 2.21
CA GLY A 178 17.92 8.78 2.67
C GLY A 178 18.92 7.63 2.60
N GLY A 179 19.06 6.85 3.68
CA GLY A 179 19.91 5.67 3.73
C GLY A 179 19.15 4.43 4.18
N HIS A 180 19.23 3.34 3.42
CA HIS A 180 18.60 2.06 3.77
C HIS A 180 19.59 1.07 4.38
N SER A 181 19.23 0.40 5.47
CA SER A 181 20.04 -0.66 6.09
C SER A 181 21.47 -0.17 6.40
N MET A 182 22.51 -0.80 5.88
CA MET A 182 23.90 -0.32 6.00
C MET A 182 24.11 1.06 5.35
N GLY A 183 23.33 1.41 4.32
CA GLY A 183 23.36 2.74 3.71
C GLY A 183 22.98 3.86 4.69
N ALA A 184 22.19 3.56 5.73
CA ALA A 184 21.89 4.49 6.81
C ALA A 184 23.15 4.86 7.63
N MET A 185 24.10 3.93 7.80
CA MET A 185 25.37 4.20 8.48
C MET A 185 26.22 5.24 7.76
N PHE A 186 26.29 5.14 6.43
CA PHE A 186 27.01 6.10 5.61
C PHE A 186 26.26 7.43 5.50
N ALA A 187 24.92 7.39 5.41
CA ALA A 187 24.10 8.59 5.42
C ALA A 187 24.28 9.41 6.72
N THR A 188 24.26 8.75 7.87
CA THR A 188 24.55 9.39 9.16
C THR A 188 25.98 9.91 9.23
N SER A 189 26.97 9.11 8.84
CA SER A 189 28.37 9.56 8.83
C SER A 189 28.60 10.78 7.93
N TYR A 190 27.93 10.83 6.78
CA TYR A 190 27.96 11.96 5.88
C TYR A 190 27.31 13.21 6.48
N ALA A 191 26.12 13.07 7.08
CA ALA A 191 25.41 14.17 7.73
C ALA A 191 26.22 14.78 8.90
N VAL A 192 26.94 13.94 9.65
CA VAL A 192 27.84 14.37 10.73
C VAL A 192 29.11 15.05 10.18
N LYS A 193 29.74 14.48 9.13
CA LYS A 193 31.00 15.00 8.59
C LYS A 193 30.82 16.33 7.84
N TYR A 194 29.71 16.51 7.12
CA TYR A 194 29.44 17.72 6.34
C TYR A 194 28.15 18.42 6.80
N PRO A 195 28.18 19.05 7.99
CA PRO A 195 27.03 19.78 8.50
C PRO A 195 26.62 20.89 7.52
N GLY A 196 25.32 21.07 7.32
CA GLY A 196 24.75 22.07 6.41
C GLY A 196 24.60 21.63 4.95
N ARG A 197 25.05 20.41 4.58
CA ARG A 197 24.80 19.80 3.26
C ARG A 197 23.50 19.00 3.19
N VAL A 198 23.12 18.40 4.30
CA VAL A 198 21.88 17.63 4.41
C VAL A 198 20.83 18.49 5.09
N GLU A 199 19.62 18.55 4.54
CA GLU A 199 18.50 19.28 5.13
C GLU A 199 17.53 18.37 5.89
N HIS A 200 17.47 17.08 5.54
CA HIS A 200 16.69 16.06 6.26
C HIS A 200 17.40 14.70 6.13
N LEU A 201 17.52 13.98 7.24
CA LEU A 201 18.11 12.63 7.28
C LEU A 201 17.02 11.56 7.44
N ALA A 202 16.79 10.75 6.41
CA ALA A 202 15.84 9.64 6.44
C ALA A 202 16.58 8.30 6.61
N LEU A 203 16.40 7.64 7.75
CA LEU A 203 17.03 6.38 8.12
C LEU A 203 16.04 5.24 7.92
N ILE A 204 16.18 4.48 6.83
CA ILE A 204 15.23 3.46 6.39
C ILE A 204 15.71 2.08 6.83
N SER A 205 15.00 1.45 7.75
CA SER A 205 15.33 0.19 8.43
C SER A 205 16.84 0.09 8.72
N PRO A 206 17.40 1.08 9.44
CA PRO A 206 18.84 1.25 9.58
C PRO A 206 19.49 0.10 10.34
N ALA A 207 20.64 -0.37 9.84
CA ALA A 207 21.43 -1.37 10.52
C ALA A 207 22.27 -0.74 11.64
N GLY A 208 22.35 -1.41 12.80
CA GLY A 208 23.29 -1.05 13.85
C GLY A 208 22.98 0.23 14.62
N VAL A 209 21.68 0.51 14.87
CA VAL A 209 21.28 1.68 15.68
C VAL A 209 21.69 1.53 17.14
N GLY A 210 21.32 0.42 17.77
CA GLY A 210 21.66 0.14 19.17
C GLY A 210 22.93 -0.69 19.35
N HIS A 211 23.35 -0.82 20.60
CA HIS A 211 24.50 -1.64 20.99
C HIS A 211 24.22 -3.14 20.81
N PRO A 212 25.24 -3.97 20.50
CA PRO A 212 25.08 -5.41 20.41
C PRO A 212 24.70 -6.03 21.77
N PRO A 213 23.87 -7.10 21.78
CA PRO A 213 23.48 -7.79 23.01
C PRO A 213 24.67 -8.50 23.66
N ALA A 214 24.61 -8.66 24.99
CA ALA A 214 25.67 -9.29 25.76
C ALA A 214 25.93 -10.75 25.30
N PRO A 215 27.20 -11.18 25.17
CA PRO A 215 27.60 -12.38 24.44
C PRO A 215 27.18 -13.74 25.01
N LYS A 216 26.50 -13.80 26.17
CA LYS A 216 26.34 -15.04 26.94
C LYS A 216 25.23 -16.00 26.47
N ASN A 217 24.25 -15.57 25.68
CA ASN A 217 23.08 -16.41 25.31
C ASN A 217 22.77 -16.39 23.80
N LEU A 218 23.73 -16.76 22.95
CA LEU A 218 23.52 -16.84 21.50
C LEU A 218 22.96 -18.21 21.09
N PRO A 219 21.80 -18.28 20.40
CA PRO A 219 21.25 -19.53 19.84
C PRO A 219 22.24 -20.24 18.90
N LEU A 220 22.15 -21.57 18.78
CA LEU A 220 23.08 -22.38 17.98
C LEU A 220 23.22 -21.89 16.52
N GLY A 221 22.10 -21.49 15.88
CA GLY A 221 22.11 -20.93 14.53
C GLY A 221 22.92 -19.63 14.42
N LEU A 222 22.83 -18.74 15.42
CA LEU A 222 23.62 -17.50 15.46
C LEU A 222 25.11 -17.78 15.72
N ARG A 223 25.45 -18.83 16.46
CA ARG A 223 26.85 -19.26 16.69
C ARG A 223 27.49 -19.82 15.41
N ILE A 224 26.74 -20.59 14.63
CA ILE A 224 27.17 -21.10 13.32
C ILE A 224 27.32 -19.94 12.33
N PHE A 225 26.31 -19.09 12.23
CA PHE A 225 26.37 -17.88 11.41
C PHE A 225 27.57 -16.98 11.77
N ARG A 226 27.80 -16.76 13.06
CA ARG A 226 28.97 -16.02 13.57
C ARG A 226 30.29 -16.66 13.16
N SER A 227 30.38 -17.99 13.19
CA SER A 227 31.58 -18.73 12.79
C SER A 227 31.84 -18.59 11.28
N VAL A 228 30.81 -18.64 10.43
CA VAL A 228 30.91 -18.42 8.98
C VAL A 228 31.24 -16.95 8.65
N TRP A 229 30.61 -16.00 9.35
CA TRP A 229 30.88 -14.56 9.22
C TRP A 229 32.34 -14.22 9.55
N ASN A 230 32.90 -14.85 10.58
CA ASN A 230 34.31 -14.69 10.97
C ASN A 230 35.29 -15.23 9.92
N LEU A 231 34.86 -16.15 9.04
CA LEU A 231 35.63 -16.62 7.89
C LEU A 231 35.58 -15.66 6.68
N ARG A 232 34.90 -14.50 6.81
CA ARG A 232 34.66 -13.51 5.73
C ARG A 232 33.96 -14.13 4.50
N LEU A 233 33.12 -15.13 4.74
CA LEU A 233 32.29 -15.75 3.71
C LEU A 233 30.88 -15.15 3.78
N THR A 234 30.50 -14.39 2.76
CA THR A 234 29.17 -13.80 2.61
C THR A 234 28.30 -14.62 1.64
N PRO A 235 26.96 -14.47 1.64
CA PRO A 235 26.11 -15.02 0.59
C PRO A 235 26.52 -14.56 -0.82
N MET A 236 27.01 -13.32 -0.96
CA MET A 236 27.56 -12.77 -2.20
C MET A 236 28.81 -13.53 -2.65
N SER A 237 29.69 -13.89 -1.71
CA SER A 237 30.85 -14.74 -1.97
C SER A 237 30.42 -16.12 -2.49
N VAL A 238 29.40 -16.74 -1.91
CA VAL A 238 28.88 -18.03 -2.40
C VAL A 238 28.36 -17.92 -3.84
N ALA A 239 27.57 -16.89 -4.14
CA ALA A 239 27.04 -16.65 -5.48
C ALA A 239 28.15 -16.40 -6.52
N ARG A 240 29.18 -15.63 -6.15
CA ARG A 240 30.35 -15.35 -7.01
C ARG A 240 31.16 -16.62 -7.29
N TYR A 241 31.30 -17.50 -6.29
CA TYR A 241 32.11 -18.71 -6.40
C TYR A 241 31.37 -19.94 -6.96
N ALA A 242 30.03 -19.89 -7.06
CA ALA A 242 29.23 -20.92 -7.71
C ALA A 242 29.45 -21.03 -9.24
N GLY A 243 30.25 -20.14 -9.84
CA GLY A 243 30.66 -20.24 -11.23
C GLY A 243 29.46 -20.17 -12.20
N PRO A 244 29.37 -21.07 -13.21
CA PRO A 244 28.24 -21.13 -14.15
C PRO A 244 26.88 -21.40 -13.50
N LEU A 245 26.85 -21.95 -12.28
CA LEU A 245 25.61 -22.22 -11.54
C LEU A 245 25.10 -21.00 -10.76
N GLY A 246 25.93 -19.95 -10.61
CA GLY A 246 25.60 -18.76 -9.84
C GLY A 246 24.29 -18.06 -10.24
N PRO A 247 23.99 -17.87 -11.54
CA PRO A 247 22.72 -17.28 -11.97
C PRO A 247 21.51 -18.12 -11.55
N ARG A 248 21.57 -19.45 -11.71
CA ARG A 248 20.49 -20.37 -11.30
C ARG A 248 20.33 -20.41 -9.78
N PHE A 249 21.44 -20.35 -9.05
CA PHE A 249 21.43 -20.28 -7.59
C PHE A 249 20.79 -18.99 -7.08
N LEU A 250 21.10 -17.83 -7.68
CA LEU A 250 20.45 -16.58 -7.29
C LEU A 250 19.01 -16.46 -7.76
N HIS A 251 18.66 -17.06 -8.89
CA HIS A 251 17.27 -17.20 -9.30
C HIS A 251 16.48 -18.01 -8.26
N PHE A 252 17.02 -19.13 -7.80
CA PHE A 252 16.43 -19.93 -6.72
C PHE A 252 16.31 -19.15 -5.39
N ILE A 253 17.35 -18.42 -4.98
CA ILE A 253 17.28 -17.55 -3.79
C ILE A 253 16.20 -16.47 -3.97
N ALA A 254 16.14 -15.85 -5.16
CA ALA A 254 15.12 -14.87 -5.46
C ALA A 254 13.72 -15.48 -5.43
N SER A 255 13.50 -16.69 -5.97
CA SER A 255 12.19 -17.35 -5.96
C SER A 255 11.74 -17.71 -4.54
N VAL A 256 12.64 -18.23 -3.71
CA VAL A 256 12.35 -18.51 -2.28
C VAL A 256 12.06 -17.22 -1.52
N ARG A 257 12.81 -16.16 -1.81
CA ARG A 257 12.60 -14.85 -1.16
C ARG A 257 11.24 -14.27 -1.58
N VAL A 258 10.87 -14.34 -2.85
CA VAL A 258 9.57 -13.86 -3.36
C VAL A 258 8.40 -14.64 -2.78
N SER A 259 8.55 -15.96 -2.55
CA SER A 259 7.47 -16.75 -1.95
C SER A 259 7.14 -16.35 -0.51
N VAL A 260 8.08 -15.71 0.20
CA VAL A 260 7.87 -15.23 1.58
C VAL A 260 7.70 -13.71 1.67
N MET A 261 7.79 -12.99 0.55
CA MET A 261 7.51 -11.55 0.52
C MET A 261 6.01 -11.29 0.75
N PRO A 262 5.67 -10.16 1.37
CA PRO A 262 4.27 -9.75 1.51
C PRO A 262 3.62 -9.62 0.13
N GLU A 263 2.30 -9.83 0.06
CA GLU A 263 1.58 -9.75 -1.22
C GLU A 263 1.74 -8.38 -1.86
N THR A 264 1.77 -7.32 -1.06
CA THR A 264 2.02 -5.93 -1.48
C THR A 264 3.37 -5.71 -2.18
N SER A 265 4.27 -6.69 -2.18
CA SER A 265 5.59 -6.57 -2.79
C SER A 265 5.51 -6.35 -4.30
N CYS A 266 6.23 -5.34 -4.79
CA CYS A 266 6.32 -5.06 -6.23
C CYS A 266 6.90 -6.23 -7.04
N ILE A 267 7.70 -7.10 -6.40
CA ILE A 267 8.27 -8.29 -7.04
C ILE A 267 7.23 -9.41 -7.09
N ARG A 268 6.48 -9.63 -6.00
CA ARG A 268 5.41 -10.64 -5.95
C ARG A 268 4.22 -10.29 -6.85
N HIS A 269 3.93 -9.00 -7.01
CA HIS A 269 2.96 -8.48 -7.97
C HIS A 269 3.44 -8.46 -9.43
N GLY A 270 4.67 -8.89 -9.70
CA GLY A 270 5.20 -8.98 -11.06
C GLY A 270 5.56 -7.65 -11.71
N LEU A 271 5.58 -6.53 -10.97
CA LEU A 271 6.05 -5.23 -11.47
C LEU A 271 7.55 -5.27 -11.77
N ILE A 272 8.30 -6.05 -10.99
CA ILE A 272 9.70 -6.38 -11.28
C ILE A 272 9.76 -7.86 -11.66
N PRO A 273 10.05 -8.21 -12.92
CA PRO A 273 10.17 -9.60 -13.33
C PRO A 273 11.24 -10.33 -12.51
N LEU A 274 10.89 -11.52 -12.00
CA LEU A 274 11.78 -12.33 -11.15
C LEU A 274 13.11 -12.65 -11.84
N ASP A 275 13.06 -12.95 -13.14
CA ASP A 275 14.26 -13.26 -13.93
C ASP A 275 15.20 -12.06 -14.05
N ALA A 276 14.63 -10.86 -14.26
CA ALA A 276 15.38 -9.61 -14.32
C ALA A 276 16.03 -9.30 -12.96
N LEU A 277 15.30 -9.51 -11.86
CA LEU A 277 15.82 -9.31 -10.51
C LEU A 277 16.97 -10.28 -10.18
N GLY A 278 16.80 -11.57 -10.47
CA GLY A 278 17.83 -12.59 -10.25
C GLY A 278 19.08 -12.33 -11.07
N ALA A 279 18.92 -11.93 -12.34
CA ALA A 279 20.03 -11.54 -13.21
C ALA A 279 20.73 -10.28 -12.71
N TYR A 280 20.00 -9.26 -12.26
CA TYR A 280 20.56 -8.04 -11.70
C TYR A 280 21.39 -8.31 -10.44
N TRP A 281 20.84 -9.07 -9.48
CA TRP A 281 21.58 -9.45 -8.27
C TRP A 281 22.84 -10.26 -8.58
N TYR A 282 22.76 -11.20 -9.51
CA TYR A 282 23.94 -11.98 -9.90
C TYR A 282 25.04 -11.12 -10.48
N ASN A 283 24.71 -10.29 -11.46
CA ASN A 283 25.72 -9.48 -12.12
C ASN A 283 26.30 -8.44 -11.16
N ASN A 284 25.52 -7.88 -10.25
CA ASN A 284 26.03 -7.00 -9.20
C ASN A 284 26.94 -7.74 -8.21
N TRP A 285 26.55 -8.92 -7.73
CA TRP A 285 27.32 -9.69 -6.75
C TRP A 285 28.56 -10.35 -7.33
N ALA A 286 28.61 -10.58 -8.65
CA ALA A 286 29.75 -11.15 -9.33
C ALA A 286 30.92 -10.17 -9.51
N LEU A 287 30.68 -8.85 -9.39
CA LEU A 287 31.69 -7.80 -9.49
C LEU A 287 32.67 -7.82 -8.30
N GLU A 288 33.65 -6.91 -8.33
CA GLU A 288 34.65 -6.77 -7.27
C GLU A 288 34.02 -6.47 -5.89
N LYS A 289 34.61 -7.05 -4.84
CA LYS A 289 34.01 -7.15 -3.50
C LYS A 289 34.16 -5.90 -2.61
N SER A 290 34.35 -4.72 -3.17
CA SER A 290 34.63 -3.49 -2.39
C SER A 290 33.52 -3.18 -1.37
N GLY A 291 32.25 -3.33 -1.74
CA GLY A 291 31.10 -3.17 -0.82
C GLY A 291 31.02 -4.25 0.28
N GLU A 292 31.44 -5.48 0.00
CA GLU A 292 31.50 -6.57 1.00
C GLU A 292 32.58 -6.35 2.05
N ILE A 293 33.70 -5.73 1.66
CA ILE A 293 34.75 -5.34 2.60
C ILE A 293 34.20 -4.30 3.59
N ALA A 294 33.41 -3.33 3.10
CA ALA A 294 32.76 -2.34 3.95
C ALA A 294 31.75 -2.96 4.93
N MET A 295 31.03 -3.99 4.50
CA MET A 295 30.13 -4.76 5.38
C MET A 295 30.90 -5.38 6.56
N HIS A 296 32.06 -5.96 6.33
CA HIS A 296 32.88 -6.55 7.40
C HIS A 296 33.62 -5.51 8.26
N SER A 297 33.91 -4.32 7.74
CA SER A 297 34.50 -3.25 8.55
C SER A 297 33.47 -2.58 9.46
N HIS A 298 32.21 -2.44 9.03
CA HIS A 298 31.17 -1.70 9.76
C HIS A 298 30.25 -2.55 10.62
N LEU A 299 30.00 -3.81 10.25
CA LEU A 299 29.04 -4.68 10.93
C LEU A 299 29.71 -5.84 11.70
N LEU A 300 29.19 -6.10 12.89
CA LEU A 300 29.35 -7.32 13.67
C LEU A 300 28.34 -8.38 13.20
N PRO A 301 28.59 -9.67 13.52
CA PRO A 301 27.62 -10.74 13.27
C PRO A 301 26.23 -10.37 13.81
N GLY A 302 25.19 -10.50 12.97
CA GLY A 302 23.82 -10.13 13.30
C GLY A 302 23.43 -8.70 12.93
N ALA A 303 24.21 -8.04 12.06
CA ALA A 303 23.95 -6.67 11.58
C ALA A 303 23.97 -5.58 12.67
N PHE A 304 24.60 -5.86 13.81
CA PHE A 304 24.97 -4.83 14.78
C PHE A 304 26.15 -4.01 14.25
N ALA A 305 26.18 -2.71 14.51
CA ALA A 305 27.32 -1.89 14.11
C ALA A 305 28.50 -2.10 15.08
N LYS A 306 29.72 -2.01 14.55
CA LYS A 306 30.92 -1.87 15.39
C LYS A 306 30.98 -0.53 16.10
N ARG A 307 30.45 0.52 15.44
CA ARG A 307 30.22 1.85 15.99
C ARG A 307 28.72 2.17 15.85
N PRO A 308 27.92 2.01 16.91
CA PRO A 308 26.47 2.21 16.89
C PRO A 308 26.06 3.59 16.41
N LEU A 309 24.98 3.67 15.63
CA LEU A 309 24.48 4.97 15.17
C LEU A 309 24.00 5.84 16.34
N CYS A 310 23.49 5.26 17.43
CA CYS A 310 23.04 6.03 18.60
C CYS A 310 24.15 6.90 19.22
N GLU A 311 25.43 6.55 19.02
CA GLU A 311 26.57 7.36 19.48
C GLU A 311 26.86 8.57 18.55
N MET A 312 26.40 8.51 17.30
CA MET A 312 26.56 9.58 16.30
C MET A 312 25.30 10.44 16.17
N LEU A 313 24.13 9.85 16.41
CA LEU A 313 22.82 10.50 16.42
C LEU A 313 22.58 11.10 17.80
N THR A 314 23.33 12.16 18.12
CA THR A 314 23.14 12.92 19.37
C THR A 314 22.68 14.35 19.07
N PRO A 315 21.97 15.00 20.01
CA PRO A 315 21.55 16.39 19.87
C PRO A 315 22.69 17.38 19.67
N GLU A 316 23.89 17.02 20.11
CA GLU A 316 25.09 17.85 19.96
C GLU A 316 25.78 17.65 18.60
N ALA A 317 25.60 16.48 17.97
CA ALA A 317 26.24 16.11 16.72
C ALA A 317 25.40 16.44 15.48
N ILE A 318 24.07 16.35 15.55
CA ILE A 318 23.18 16.52 14.39
C ILE A 318 22.03 17.47 14.73
N HIS A 319 21.91 18.54 13.94
CA HIS A 319 20.93 19.62 14.12
C HIS A 319 19.93 19.74 12.96
N ILE A 320 19.66 18.63 12.28
CA ILE A 320 18.72 18.55 11.16
C ILE A 320 17.59 17.57 11.50
N PRO A 321 16.39 17.71 10.91
CA PRO A 321 15.32 16.73 11.06
C PRO A 321 15.76 15.31 10.72
N ILE A 322 15.36 14.35 11.56
CA ILE A 322 15.65 12.92 11.40
C ILE A 322 14.33 12.16 11.35
N THR A 323 14.19 11.28 10.37
CA THR A 323 13.07 10.32 10.31
C THR A 323 13.62 8.91 10.23
N PHE A 324 13.22 8.06 11.16
CA PHE A 324 13.38 6.63 11.07
C PHE A 324 12.17 6.00 10.39
N LEU A 325 12.38 5.16 9.38
CA LEU A 325 11.33 4.37 8.74
C LEU A 325 11.61 2.89 8.92
N TYR A 326 10.82 2.15 9.70
CA TYR A 326 10.94 0.70 9.88
C TYR A 326 9.79 -0.05 9.23
N GLY A 327 9.95 -1.34 8.93
CA GLY A 327 8.83 -2.17 8.49
C GLY A 327 7.85 -2.43 9.63
N GLY A 328 6.56 -2.20 9.40
CA GLY A 328 5.47 -2.55 10.32
C GLY A 328 5.06 -4.03 10.27
N GLY A 329 5.62 -4.80 9.34
CA GLY A 329 5.55 -6.27 9.28
C GLY A 329 6.77 -6.93 9.94
N PRO A 330 7.19 -8.13 9.49
CA PRO A 330 8.37 -8.80 10.05
C PRO A 330 9.67 -8.13 9.57
N ASP A 331 9.97 -6.95 10.12
CA ASP A 331 11.29 -6.36 10.04
C ASP A 331 12.21 -7.01 11.08
N TRP A 332 13.40 -7.41 10.64
CA TRP A 332 14.42 -8.01 11.50
C TRP A 332 15.32 -6.95 12.14
N MET A 333 15.14 -5.67 11.76
CA MET A 333 15.66 -4.52 12.49
C MET A 333 14.60 -4.01 13.47
N SER A 334 14.94 -3.93 14.76
CA SER A 334 14.01 -3.45 15.79
C SER A 334 13.86 -1.92 15.75
N SER A 335 12.62 -1.43 15.67
CA SER A 335 12.28 0.00 15.77
C SER A 335 12.64 0.60 17.13
N SER A 336 12.68 -0.23 18.18
CA SER A 336 12.97 0.18 19.56
C SER A 336 14.26 1.00 19.68
N HIS A 337 15.28 0.69 18.89
CA HIS A 337 16.54 1.44 18.91
C HIS A 337 16.39 2.85 18.31
N GLY A 338 15.57 3.00 17.26
CA GLY A 338 15.26 4.31 16.69
C GLY A 338 14.38 5.13 17.64
N GLU A 339 13.45 4.49 18.34
CA GLU A 339 12.63 5.12 19.40
C GLU A 339 13.48 5.57 20.59
N GLU A 340 14.47 4.77 21.01
CA GLU A 340 15.44 5.16 22.03
C GLU A 340 16.26 6.38 21.61
N VAL A 341 16.72 6.42 20.36
CA VAL A 341 17.39 7.60 19.82
C VAL A 341 16.44 8.80 19.81
N ALA A 342 15.21 8.67 19.32
CA ALA A 342 14.24 9.77 19.29
C ALA A 342 14.01 10.39 20.68
N LYS A 343 13.96 9.55 21.73
CA LYS A 343 13.85 10.01 23.13
C LYS A 343 15.01 10.91 23.58
N THR A 344 16.23 10.69 23.08
CA THR A 344 17.38 11.54 23.46
C THR A 344 17.30 12.96 22.87
N PHE A 345 16.47 13.15 21.84
CA PHE A 345 16.22 14.44 21.19
C PHE A 345 14.94 15.15 21.68
N GLU A 346 14.16 14.53 22.57
CA GLU A 346 12.94 15.14 23.14
C GLU A 346 13.24 16.52 23.74
N GLY A 347 12.45 17.53 23.34
CA GLY A 347 12.62 18.91 23.77
C GLY A 347 13.78 19.68 23.11
N LYS A 348 14.58 19.03 22.23
CA LYS A 348 15.68 19.66 21.50
C LYS A 348 15.38 19.81 20.01
N GLN A 349 14.97 18.74 19.32
CA GLN A 349 14.53 18.79 17.92
C GLN A 349 13.57 17.64 17.59
N SER A 350 12.86 17.75 16.46
CA SER A 350 11.96 16.69 16.00
C SER A 350 12.72 15.51 15.42
N VAL A 351 12.52 14.34 16.00
CA VAL A 351 12.95 13.04 15.46
C VAL A 351 11.74 12.14 15.39
N GLU A 352 11.38 11.73 14.18
CA GLU A 352 10.19 10.91 13.94
C GLU A 352 10.58 9.44 13.76
N VAL A 353 9.75 8.54 14.28
CA VAL A 353 9.87 7.09 14.02
C VAL A 353 8.56 6.60 13.42
N VAL A 354 8.66 5.99 12.25
CA VAL A 354 7.53 5.69 11.38
C VAL A 354 7.58 4.21 10.99
N LEU A 355 6.43 3.52 11.05
CA LEU A 355 6.32 2.10 10.71
C LEU A 355 5.55 1.92 9.40
N VAL A 356 6.22 1.41 8.36
CA VAL A 356 5.64 1.17 7.04
C VAL A 356 4.78 -0.09 7.04
N PRO A 357 3.44 0.02 6.89
CA PRO A 357 2.55 -1.11 7.03
C PRO A 357 2.79 -2.20 5.98
N GLY A 358 2.70 -3.45 6.39
CA GLY A 358 2.85 -4.62 5.51
C GLY A 358 4.26 -4.80 4.94
N ALA A 359 5.23 -3.99 5.34
CA ALA A 359 6.62 -4.09 4.91
C ALA A 359 7.50 -4.80 5.94
N GLY A 360 8.44 -5.63 5.47
CA GLY A 360 9.57 -6.09 6.27
C GLY A 360 10.74 -5.11 6.11
N HIS A 361 11.97 -5.63 6.08
CA HIS A 361 13.17 -4.81 5.95
C HIS A 361 13.34 -4.08 4.62
N GLN A 362 12.72 -4.54 3.53
CA GLN A 362 12.85 -3.92 2.21
C GLN A 362 11.63 -3.04 1.94
N LEU A 363 11.45 -1.98 2.73
CA LEU A 363 10.21 -1.19 2.80
C LEU A 363 9.67 -0.80 1.42
N PHE A 364 10.53 -0.25 0.57
CA PHE A 364 10.22 0.20 -0.78
C PHE A 364 9.96 -0.93 -1.78
N MET A 365 10.42 -2.17 -1.52
CA MET A 365 10.09 -3.33 -2.35
C MET A 365 8.84 -4.05 -1.85
N ASP A 366 8.68 -4.13 -0.54
CA ASP A 366 7.62 -4.87 0.15
C ASP A 366 6.28 -4.13 0.13
N ASN A 367 6.30 -2.79 0.22
CA ASN A 367 5.10 -1.95 0.06
C ASN A 367 5.48 -0.54 -0.41
N ALA A 368 5.84 -0.42 -1.71
CA ALA A 368 6.30 0.84 -2.30
C ALA A 368 5.32 2.02 -2.10
N PRO A 369 3.99 1.85 -2.29
CA PRO A 369 3.04 2.94 -2.08
C PRO A 369 3.05 3.46 -0.64
N ALA A 370 3.01 2.55 0.36
CA ALA A 370 3.03 2.93 1.76
C ALA A 370 4.36 3.57 2.17
N PHE A 371 5.49 3.00 1.71
CA PHE A 371 6.81 3.57 1.94
C PHE A 371 6.91 5.00 1.39
N ASN A 372 6.49 5.22 0.14
CA ASN A 372 6.55 6.55 -0.49
C ASN A 372 5.66 7.55 0.24
N GLN A 373 4.45 7.14 0.63
CA GLN A 373 3.52 8.02 1.33
C GLN A 373 4.05 8.41 2.72
N MET A 374 4.60 7.47 3.47
CA MET A 374 5.17 7.73 4.79
C MET A 374 6.45 8.55 4.73
N LEU A 375 7.30 8.29 3.73
CA LEU A 375 8.48 9.10 3.47
C LEU A 375 8.07 10.54 3.12
N LEU A 376 7.12 10.73 2.20
CA LEU A 376 6.62 12.05 1.85
C LEU A 376 5.99 12.77 3.04
N ALA A 377 5.18 12.09 3.85
CA ALA A 377 4.57 12.67 5.04
C ALA A 377 5.64 13.13 6.06
N ALA A 378 6.66 12.32 6.29
CA ALA A 378 7.74 12.67 7.21
C ALA A 378 8.62 13.81 6.70
N LEU A 379 8.88 13.86 5.38
CA LEU A 379 9.63 14.93 4.73
C LEU A 379 8.83 16.23 4.57
N ALA A 380 7.50 16.15 4.56
CA ALA A 380 6.60 17.28 4.34
C ALA A 380 6.19 17.99 5.63
N SER A 381 6.99 17.92 6.71
CA SER A 381 6.66 18.43 8.04
C SER A 381 6.51 19.98 8.10
N PHE A 382 5.41 20.45 7.52
CA PHE A 382 4.51 21.53 7.93
C PHE A 382 3.07 21.03 7.69
N GLY A 383 2.35 20.65 8.76
CA GLY A 383 0.88 20.59 8.76
C GLY A 383 0.22 19.27 9.20
N ALA A 384 -0.90 19.41 9.89
CA ALA A 384 -1.69 18.38 10.60
C ALA A 384 -2.26 17.21 9.75
N GLU A 385 -1.97 17.14 8.46
CA GLU A 385 -2.45 16.06 7.57
C GLU A 385 -1.77 14.71 7.82
N ALA A 386 -0.53 14.69 8.33
CA ALA A 386 0.25 13.46 8.54
C ALA A 386 -0.28 12.61 9.72
N VAL A 387 -0.80 13.26 10.77
CA VAL A 387 -1.34 12.58 11.97
C VAL A 387 -2.65 11.84 11.65
N LEU A 388 -3.47 12.37 10.75
CA LEU A 388 -4.70 11.73 10.24
C LEU A 388 -4.40 10.48 9.41
N LEU A 389 -3.22 10.42 8.81
CA LEU A 389 -2.80 9.35 7.92
C LEU A 389 -2.23 8.14 8.69
N ALA A 390 -1.56 8.40 9.82
CA ALA A 390 -1.10 7.36 10.75
C ALA A 390 -2.26 6.71 11.55
N ALA A 391 -3.34 7.43 11.82
CA ALA A 391 -4.48 6.93 12.59
C ALA A 391 -5.33 5.88 11.84
N GLY A 392 -5.26 5.83 10.50
CA GLY A 392 -6.01 4.87 9.68
C GLY A 392 -5.52 3.41 9.72
N VAL A 393 -4.36 3.14 10.34
CA VAL A 393 -3.66 1.84 10.23
C VAL A 393 -3.90 0.90 11.42
N ALA A 394 -4.56 1.36 12.50
CA ALA A 394 -4.75 0.55 13.70
C ALA A 394 -5.78 -0.59 13.59
N THR A 395 -6.44 -0.79 12.43
CA THR A 395 -7.60 -1.69 12.32
C THR A 395 -7.62 -2.58 11.07
N GLU A 396 -6.55 -3.31 10.73
CA GLU A 396 -6.59 -4.25 9.60
C GLU A 396 -5.91 -5.61 9.87
N SER A 397 -6.67 -6.61 10.31
CA SER A 397 -6.22 -8.02 10.35
C SER A 397 -7.19 -9.02 9.71
N ARG A 398 -8.15 -8.59 8.85
CA ARG A 398 -9.18 -9.50 8.29
C ARG A 398 -9.63 -9.28 6.83
N LEU A 399 -8.88 -8.59 5.97
CA LEU A 399 -9.46 -7.94 4.78
C LEU A 399 -8.84 -8.31 3.41
N TRP A 400 -8.47 -9.57 3.19
CA TRP A 400 -7.77 -10.08 2.00
C TRP A 400 -8.56 -10.14 0.67
N HIS A 401 -9.59 -9.31 0.46
CA HIS A 401 -10.36 -9.28 -0.80
C HIS A 401 -10.72 -7.87 -1.28
N TRP A 402 -10.15 -6.82 -0.68
CA TRP A 402 -10.55 -5.46 -0.98
C TRP A 402 -9.66 -4.79 -2.02
N VAL A 403 -10.30 -4.29 -3.08
CA VAL A 403 -9.68 -3.42 -4.07
C VAL A 403 -10.05 -1.98 -3.69
N PRO A 404 -9.06 -1.08 -3.50
CA PRO A 404 -9.31 0.36 -3.49
C PRO A 404 -10.13 0.77 -4.73
N ALA A 405 -10.90 1.84 -4.63
CA ALA A 405 -11.80 2.22 -5.72
C ALA A 405 -11.08 2.36 -7.08
N SER A 406 -11.76 1.92 -8.14
CA SER A 406 -11.21 1.87 -9.49
C SER A 406 -12.19 2.47 -10.49
N TYR A 407 -11.70 3.32 -11.39
CA TYR A 407 -12.50 3.82 -12.52
C TYR A 407 -13.02 2.69 -13.41
N ALA A 408 -12.23 1.64 -13.63
CA ALA A 408 -12.64 0.50 -14.45
C ALA A 408 -13.82 -0.25 -13.81
N LYS A 409 -13.77 -0.47 -12.48
CA LYS A 409 -14.87 -1.11 -11.76
C LYS A 409 -16.11 -0.23 -11.66
N LEU A 410 -15.91 1.08 -11.49
CA LEU A 410 -17.00 2.06 -11.53
C LEU A 410 -17.73 2.02 -12.88
N GLU A 411 -16.97 2.10 -13.97
CA GLU A 411 -17.54 2.03 -15.32
C GLU A 411 -18.22 0.69 -15.58
N GLU A 412 -17.62 -0.43 -15.15
CA GLU A 412 -18.24 -1.75 -15.28
C GLU A 412 -19.57 -1.83 -14.53
N ALA A 413 -19.63 -1.35 -13.29
CA ALA A 413 -20.86 -1.33 -12.49
C ALA A 413 -21.94 -0.42 -13.11
N GLU A 414 -21.56 0.79 -13.55
CA GLU A 414 -22.47 1.70 -14.25
C GLU A 414 -23.01 1.07 -15.54
N ARG A 415 -22.14 0.47 -16.36
CA ARG A 415 -22.53 -0.19 -17.61
C ARG A 415 -23.48 -1.35 -17.37
N LYS A 416 -23.27 -2.16 -16.33
CA LYS A 416 -24.17 -3.25 -15.93
C LYS A 416 -25.57 -2.72 -15.59
N ILE A 417 -25.64 -1.70 -14.74
CA ILE A 417 -26.91 -1.06 -14.35
C ILE A 417 -27.63 -0.49 -15.58
N LEU A 418 -26.93 0.27 -16.43
CA LEU A 418 -27.53 0.89 -17.61
C LEU A 418 -27.99 -0.15 -18.65
N THR A 419 -27.20 -1.19 -18.91
CA THR A 419 -27.55 -2.24 -19.88
C THR A 419 -28.78 -3.02 -19.46
N ARG A 420 -28.96 -3.25 -18.15
CA ARG A 420 -30.18 -3.89 -17.61
C ARG A 420 -31.40 -2.98 -17.74
N ALA A 421 -31.22 -1.69 -17.51
CA ALA A 421 -32.30 -0.71 -17.47
C ALA A 421 -32.76 -0.21 -18.84
N ILE A 422 -31.84 -0.13 -19.81
CA ILE A 422 -32.04 0.56 -21.08
C ILE A 422 -31.88 -0.45 -22.23
N PRO A 423 -32.98 -0.89 -22.86
CA PRO A 423 -32.93 -1.78 -24.02
C PRO A 423 -32.51 -1.07 -25.31
N THR A 424 -32.50 0.27 -25.34
CA THR A 424 -32.12 1.07 -26.50
C THR A 424 -30.60 1.32 -26.54
N PRO A 425 -30.01 1.54 -27.73
CA PRO A 425 -28.60 1.88 -27.85
C PRO A 425 -28.25 3.15 -27.07
N PHE A 426 -27.19 3.09 -26.26
CA PHE A 426 -26.62 4.23 -25.56
C PHE A 426 -25.10 4.23 -25.69
N GLU A 427 -24.51 5.42 -25.54
CA GLU A 427 -23.06 5.62 -25.53
C GLU A 427 -22.61 6.12 -24.16
N MET A 428 -21.57 5.50 -23.61
CA MET A 428 -20.86 6.01 -22.45
C MET A 428 -19.54 6.60 -22.94
N LYS A 429 -19.34 7.91 -22.76
CA LYS A 429 -18.12 8.61 -23.16
C LYS A 429 -17.70 9.66 -22.15
N LYS A 430 -16.51 10.22 -22.34
CA LYS A 430 -16.00 11.37 -21.60
C LYS A 430 -15.86 12.53 -22.58
N VAL A 431 -16.49 13.66 -22.27
CA VAL A 431 -16.51 14.86 -23.12
C VAL A 431 -16.09 16.04 -22.25
N ALA A 432 -15.08 16.80 -22.66
CA ALA A 432 -14.52 17.88 -21.86
C ALA A 432 -14.24 17.49 -20.38
N GLN A 433 -13.68 16.29 -20.15
CA GLN A 433 -13.42 15.68 -18.83
C GLN A 433 -14.66 15.18 -18.06
N LEU A 434 -15.88 15.40 -18.57
CA LEU A 434 -17.12 15.02 -17.90
C LEU A 434 -17.62 13.65 -18.37
N GLY A 435 -17.91 12.78 -17.41
CA GLY A 435 -18.57 11.49 -17.64
C GLY A 435 -19.97 11.70 -18.21
N THR A 436 -20.19 11.24 -19.44
CA THR A 436 -21.43 11.47 -20.18
C THR A 436 -22.04 10.14 -20.62
N VAL A 437 -23.36 10.01 -20.47
CA VAL A 437 -24.18 8.96 -21.08
C VAL A 437 -25.10 9.63 -22.10
N VAL A 438 -25.04 9.18 -23.34
CA VAL A 438 -25.90 9.67 -24.44
C VAL A 438 -26.87 8.58 -24.81
N VAL A 439 -28.17 8.88 -24.71
CA VAL A 439 -29.27 8.02 -25.15
C VAL A 439 -30.03 8.76 -26.24
N PRO A 440 -29.76 8.49 -27.52
CA PRO A 440 -30.45 9.14 -28.63
C PRO A 440 -31.95 8.85 -28.59
N CYS A 441 -32.74 9.72 -29.22
CA CYS A 441 -34.17 9.46 -29.33
C CYS A 441 -34.42 8.12 -30.01
N SER A 442 -35.29 7.31 -29.41
CA SER A 442 -35.57 5.93 -29.85
C SER A 442 -36.39 5.89 -31.14
N ASP A 443 -37.17 6.94 -31.43
CA ASP A 443 -37.79 7.15 -32.75
C ASP A 443 -36.75 7.72 -33.73
N GLU A 444 -36.14 6.84 -34.53
CA GLU A 444 -35.10 7.21 -35.51
C GLU A 444 -35.55 8.31 -36.47
N LYS A 445 -36.84 8.36 -36.83
CA LYS A 445 -37.38 9.37 -37.75
C LYS A 445 -37.44 10.75 -37.11
N LYS A 446 -37.65 10.82 -35.80
CA LYS A 446 -37.75 12.07 -35.05
C LYS A 446 -36.42 12.49 -34.41
N ARG A 447 -35.44 11.60 -34.34
CA ARG A 447 -34.17 11.83 -33.62
C ARG A 447 -33.48 13.15 -33.97
N LYS A 448 -33.44 13.52 -35.25
CA LYS A 448 -32.80 14.76 -35.70
C LYS A 448 -33.52 16.02 -35.18
N ASP A 449 -34.84 15.95 -35.06
CA ASP A 449 -35.70 17.08 -34.69
C ASP A 449 -36.16 17.01 -33.22
N ALA A 450 -35.80 15.94 -32.50
CA ALA A 450 -36.13 15.77 -31.09
C ALA A 450 -35.38 16.81 -30.24
N LYS A 451 -36.07 17.36 -29.24
CA LYS A 451 -35.44 18.29 -28.28
C LYS A 451 -34.35 17.56 -27.50
N ASN A 452 -33.33 18.30 -27.10
CA ASN A 452 -32.23 17.80 -26.26
C ASN A 452 -32.57 18.00 -24.78
N LEU A 453 -32.48 16.92 -24.00
CA LEU A 453 -32.70 16.93 -22.55
C LEU A 453 -31.39 16.55 -21.84
N VAL A 454 -30.88 17.44 -21.02
CA VAL A 454 -29.68 17.23 -20.20
C VAL A 454 -30.10 16.92 -18.77
N LEU A 455 -29.58 15.83 -18.20
CA LEU A 455 -29.83 15.39 -16.83
C LEU A 455 -28.56 15.55 -15.99
N ILE A 456 -28.65 16.28 -14.88
CA ILE A 456 -27.56 16.47 -13.90
C ILE A 456 -27.98 15.83 -12.58
N HIS A 457 -27.17 14.89 -12.10
CA HIS A 457 -27.41 14.22 -10.83
C HIS A 457 -27.08 15.13 -9.63
N GLY A 458 -27.63 14.80 -8.46
CA GLY A 458 -27.34 15.51 -7.20
C GLY A 458 -26.12 14.99 -6.44
N PHE A 459 -25.96 15.50 -5.23
CA PHE A 459 -24.89 15.13 -4.31
C PHE A 459 -24.80 13.60 -4.10
N ALA A 460 -23.55 13.10 -4.06
CA ALA A 460 -23.21 11.69 -3.82
C ALA A 460 -23.80 10.69 -4.84
N GLY A 461 -24.37 11.18 -5.95
CA GLY A 461 -24.84 10.39 -7.08
C GLY A 461 -23.82 10.33 -8.22
N GLY A 462 -24.31 9.92 -9.39
CA GLY A 462 -23.63 9.96 -10.69
C GLY A 462 -24.62 9.52 -11.76
N ASN A 463 -24.19 9.24 -12.99
CA ASN A 463 -25.13 8.97 -14.08
C ASN A 463 -26.05 7.75 -13.88
N ALA A 464 -25.58 6.71 -13.16
CA ALA A 464 -26.37 5.48 -12.97
C ALA A 464 -27.70 5.70 -12.24
N VAL A 465 -27.85 6.80 -11.48
CA VAL A 465 -29.08 7.09 -10.74
C VAL A 465 -30.27 7.36 -11.69
N TRP A 466 -29.98 7.74 -12.94
CA TRP A 466 -31.00 8.01 -13.95
C TRP A 466 -31.47 6.75 -14.71
N ALA A 467 -30.87 5.58 -14.46
CA ALA A 467 -31.07 4.37 -15.26
C ALA A 467 -32.55 4.03 -15.51
N MET A 468 -33.42 4.19 -14.50
CA MET A 468 -34.86 3.88 -14.59
C MET A 468 -35.69 4.88 -15.40
N ASN A 469 -35.10 6.00 -15.83
CA ASN A 469 -35.79 7.09 -16.50
C ASN A 469 -35.35 7.21 -17.96
N LEU A 470 -34.10 6.85 -18.27
CA LEU A 470 -33.47 7.10 -19.56
C LEU A 470 -34.21 6.47 -20.75
N GLU A 471 -34.70 5.23 -20.61
CA GLU A 471 -35.47 4.56 -21.67
C GLU A 471 -36.74 5.36 -22.02
N LYS A 472 -37.55 5.69 -21.01
CA LYS A 472 -38.83 6.38 -21.20
C LYS A 472 -38.64 7.79 -21.74
N LEU A 473 -37.65 8.52 -21.23
CA LEU A 473 -37.30 9.87 -21.71
C LEU A 473 -36.79 9.85 -23.16
N SER A 474 -36.03 8.83 -23.55
CA SER A 474 -35.50 8.71 -24.93
C SER A 474 -36.60 8.54 -25.99
N ARG A 475 -37.83 8.21 -25.61
CA ARG A 475 -38.98 8.17 -26.54
C ARG A 475 -39.41 9.55 -27.03
N HIS A 476 -38.98 10.61 -26.33
CA HIS A 476 -39.39 11.99 -26.61
C HIS A 476 -38.21 12.92 -26.90
N PHE A 477 -37.02 12.61 -26.37
CA PHE A 477 -35.86 13.50 -26.36
C PHE A 477 -34.59 12.78 -26.81
N ASN A 478 -33.61 13.55 -27.27
CA ASN A 478 -32.21 13.13 -27.21
C ASN A 478 -31.72 13.39 -25.78
N VAL A 479 -31.39 12.35 -25.03
CA VAL A 479 -31.10 12.46 -23.59
C VAL A 479 -29.61 12.37 -23.33
N TYR A 480 -29.11 13.29 -22.51
CA TYR A 480 -27.71 13.40 -22.11
C TYR A 480 -27.64 13.42 -20.59
N ALA A 481 -27.21 12.33 -19.95
CA ALA A 481 -26.87 12.36 -18.53
C ALA A 481 -25.40 12.72 -18.38
N VAL A 482 -25.11 13.76 -17.60
CA VAL A 482 -23.76 14.30 -17.44
C VAL A 482 -23.42 14.45 -15.96
N GLU A 483 -22.22 13.99 -15.63
CA GLU A 483 -21.63 14.16 -14.31
C GLU A 483 -20.85 15.48 -14.26
N TRP A 484 -21.01 16.26 -13.20
CA TRP A 484 -20.11 17.37 -12.95
C TRP A 484 -18.67 16.89 -12.66
N ILE A 485 -17.71 17.81 -12.78
CA ILE A 485 -16.29 17.52 -12.57
C ILE A 485 -16.05 16.98 -11.15
N GLY A 486 -15.21 15.95 -11.05
CA GLY A 486 -14.81 15.38 -9.78
C GLY A 486 -15.74 14.33 -9.17
N VAL A 487 -16.76 13.86 -9.90
CA VAL A 487 -17.68 12.78 -9.49
C VAL A 487 -17.83 11.74 -10.59
N GLY A 488 -18.16 10.50 -10.22
CA GLY A 488 -18.41 9.43 -11.17
C GLY A 488 -17.19 9.13 -12.05
N ARG A 489 -17.42 9.00 -13.35
CA ARG A 489 -16.41 8.81 -14.40
C ARG A 489 -15.74 10.10 -14.85
N SER A 490 -16.22 11.28 -14.43
CA SER A 490 -15.54 12.55 -14.67
C SER A 490 -14.15 12.56 -14.04
N ASP A 491 -13.25 13.36 -14.60
CA ASP A 491 -11.91 13.52 -14.03
C ASP A 491 -11.99 14.15 -12.63
N ARG A 492 -11.00 13.81 -11.78
CA ARG A 492 -10.91 14.23 -10.38
C ARG A 492 -9.68 15.11 -10.13
N PRO A 493 -9.67 16.35 -10.64
CA PRO A 493 -8.58 17.30 -10.41
C PRO A 493 -8.48 17.69 -8.93
N ASP A 494 -7.34 18.24 -8.51
CA ASP A 494 -7.23 18.79 -7.15
C ASP A 494 -8.18 19.98 -7.02
N PHE A 495 -9.09 19.88 -6.04
CA PHE A 495 -10.07 20.92 -5.76
C PHE A 495 -9.55 21.79 -4.61
N ASN A 496 -9.02 22.96 -4.96
CA ASN A 496 -8.31 23.87 -4.03
C ASN A 496 -9.04 25.20 -3.79
N PHE A 497 -10.31 25.30 -4.20
CA PHE A 497 -11.15 26.48 -4.01
C PHE A 497 -11.65 26.56 -2.58
N LYS A 498 -11.70 27.77 -2.00
CA LYS A 498 -12.14 28.01 -0.61
C LYS A 498 -13.40 28.85 -0.51
N ASP A 499 -13.75 29.55 -1.58
CA ASP A 499 -14.93 30.41 -1.71
C ASP A 499 -15.93 29.82 -2.70
N TYR A 500 -17.18 30.28 -2.59
CA TYR A 500 -18.29 29.88 -3.45
C TYR A 500 -18.02 30.24 -4.92
N ASP A 501 -17.68 31.51 -5.20
CA ASP A 501 -17.61 32.03 -6.57
C ASP A 501 -16.59 31.29 -7.43
N SER A 502 -15.36 31.13 -6.93
CA SER A 502 -14.30 30.44 -7.67
C SER A 502 -14.61 28.95 -7.88
N ALA A 503 -15.28 28.32 -6.91
CA ALA A 503 -15.71 26.94 -7.00
C ALA A 503 -16.86 26.75 -8.00
N ASP A 504 -17.84 27.65 -7.99
CA ASP A 504 -18.99 27.64 -8.90
C ASP A 504 -18.54 27.92 -10.34
N ASP A 505 -17.71 28.94 -10.56
CA ASP A 505 -17.12 29.27 -11.86
C ASP A 505 -16.35 28.09 -12.47
N PHE A 506 -15.62 27.34 -11.64
CA PHE A 506 -14.91 26.14 -12.09
C PHE A 506 -15.85 25.02 -12.55
N ILE A 507 -16.94 24.78 -11.81
CA ILE A 507 -17.93 23.74 -12.12
C ILE A 507 -18.74 24.14 -13.35
N VAL A 508 -19.30 25.35 -13.35
CA VAL A 508 -20.09 25.91 -14.46
C VAL A 508 -19.24 26.02 -15.72
N GLY A 509 -17.99 26.49 -15.61
CA GLY A 509 -17.06 26.57 -16.72
C GLY A 509 -16.72 25.20 -17.33
N SER A 510 -16.73 24.13 -16.52
CA SER A 510 -16.56 22.76 -17.02
C SER A 510 -17.79 22.29 -17.81
N PHE A 511 -19.00 22.63 -17.36
CA PHE A 511 -20.24 22.36 -18.10
C PHE A 511 -20.33 23.14 -19.41
N GLU A 512 -19.89 24.40 -19.45
CA GLU A 512 -19.90 25.18 -20.69
C GLU A 512 -18.92 24.62 -21.72
N LYS A 513 -17.73 24.17 -21.30
CA LYS A 513 -16.79 23.44 -22.18
C LYS A 513 -17.41 22.16 -22.71
N TRP A 514 -18.07 21.39 -21.84
CA TRP A 514 -18.79 20.18 -22.25
C TRP A 514 -19.87 20.48 -23.28
N ARG A 515 -20.70 21.51 -23.06
CA ARG A 515 -21.76 21.93 -23.99
C ARG A 515 -21.19 22.27 -25.38
N GLN A 516 -20.06 22.97 -25.42
CA GLN A 516 -19.37 23.34 -26.66
C GLN A 516 -18.83 22.10 -27.39
N GLU A 517 -18.16 21.18 -26.69
CA GLU A 517 -17.54 19.99 -27.28
C GLU A 517 -18.58 18.94 -27.74
N ILE A 518 -19.74 18.86 -27.07
CA ILE A 518 -20.86 18.02 -27.51
C ILE A 518 -21.77 18.69 -28.56
N GLU A 519 -21.47 19.95 -28.92
CA GLU A 519 -22.14 20.73 -29.96
C GLU A 519 -23.64 20.99 -29.70
N LEU A 520 -24.02 21.20 -28.43
CA LEU A 520 -25.41 21.52 -28.05
C LEU A 520 -25.65 23.03 -27.97
N ASP A 521 -26.38 23.61 -28.92
CA ASP A 521 -26.76 25.04 -28.87
C ASP A 521 -27.83 25.34 -27.81
N LYS A 522 -28.94 24.59 -27.83
CA LYS A 522 -30.05 24.72 -26.88
C LYS A 522 -30.51 23.35 -26.38
N PHE A 523 -30.87 23.31 -25.10
CA PHE A 523 -31.35 22.11 -24.44
C PHE A 523 -32.23 22.47 -23.25
N ASP A 524 -33.13 21.55 -22.91
CA ASP A 524 -33.82 21.52 -21.63
C ASP A 524 -32.89 20.85 -20.60
N LEU A 525 -32.86 21.38 -19.38
CA LEU A 525 -31.97 20.93 -18.31
C LEU A 525 -32.81 20.49 -17.12
N CYS A 526 -32.58 19.27 -16.66
CA CYS A 526 -33.16 18.74 -15.43
C CYS A 526 -32.05 18.40 -14.46
N ALA A 527 -32.10 18.98 -13.28
CA ALA A 527 -31.13 18.77 -12.23
C ALA A 527 -31.80 18.31 -10.95
N HIS A 528 -31.16 17.34 -10.31
CA HIS A 528 -31.56 16.88 -8.98
C HIS A 528 -30.70 17.52 -7.90
N SER A 529 -31.31 18.01 -6.83
CA SER A 529 -30.64 18.57 -5.64
C SER A 529 -29.81 19.85 -5.90
N MET A 530 -28.68 19.79 -6.63
CA MET A 530 -27.75 20.92 -6.85
C MET A 530 -27.65 21.33 -8.33
N GLY A 531 -28.75 21.71 -8.98
CA GLY A 531 -28.70 22.36 -10.31
C GLY A 531 -29.91 23.25 -10.57
N HIS A 532 -30.16 23.69 -11.82
CA HIS A 532 -30.72 25.05 -12.05
C HIS A 532 -31.99 25.24 -12.93
N LEU A 533 -32.51 24.28 -13.72
CA LEU A 533 -33.62 24.57 -14.67
C LEU A 533 -34.95 23.82 -14.40
N VAL A 534 -34.99 22.50 -14.55
CA VAL A 534 -35.99 21.66 -13.87
C VAL A 534 -35.37 21.20 -12.57
N LEU A 535 -35.94 21.65 -11.46
CA LEU A 535 -35.41 21.46 -10.12
C LEU A 535 -36.14 20.31 -9.46
N ALA A 536 -35.55 19.12 -9.56
CA ALA A 536 -36.03 17.95 -8.85
C ALA A 536 -35.47 17.99 -7.42
N SER A 537 -36.32 18.24 -6.43
CA SER A 537 -35.98 18.31 -5.00
C SER A 537 -34.73 19.16 -4.70
N PRO A 538 -34.69 20.44 -5.11
CA PRO A 538 -33.48 21.26 -4.96
C PRO A 538 -33.12 21.47 -3.49
N ALA A 539 -31.84 21.30 -3.16
CA ALA A 539 -31.29 21.67 -1.87
C ALA A 539 -31.01 23.17 -1.83
N GLY A 540 -31.05 23.76 -0.63
CA GLY A 540 -30.59 25.14 -0.45
C GLY A 540 -31.56 26.23 -0.94
N VAL A 541 -32.86 25.93 -1.03
CA VAL A 541 -33.85 26.96 -1.39
C VAL A 541 -33.99 28.05 -0.32
N PRO A 542 -34.19 27.73 0.98
CA PRO A 542 -34.36 28.76 2.01
C PRO A 542 -33.03 29.29 2.55
N HIS A 543 -33.08 30.47 3.19
CA HIS A 543 -31.99 30.93 4.04
C HIS A 543 -31.76 29.97 5.22
N PRO A 544 -30.52 29.86 5.74
CA PRO A 544 -30.27 29.14 6.98
C PRO A 544 -31.09 29.73 8.14
N PRO A 545 -31.60 28.91 9.06
CA PRO A 545 -32.24 29.42 10.27
C PRO A 545 -31.24 30.27 11.07
N PRO A 546 -31.68 31.34 11.75
CA PRO A 546 -30.80 32.15 12.58
C PRO A 546 -30.17 31.27 13.68
N PRO A 547 -28.89 31.50 14.05
CA PRO A 547 -28.26 30.72 15.09
C PRO A 547 -29.05 30.85 16.40
N PRO A 548 -29.19 29.76 17.19
CA PRO A 548 -29.90 29.80 18.45
C PRO A 548 -29.25 30.84 19.38
N ASP A 549 -30.07 31.64 20.05
CA ASP A 549 -29.59 32.72 20.91
C ASP A 549 -28.61 32.17 21.95
N PRO A 550 -27.35 32.65 21.99
CA PRO A 550 -26.32 32.13 22.87
C PRO A 550 -26.63 32.30 24.38
N THR A 551 -27.60 33.13 24.72
CA THR A 551 -28.07 33.34 26.11
C THR A 551 -29.08 32.29 26.57
N THR A 552 -29.72 31.57 25.65
CA THR A 552 -30.69 30.50 25.94
C THR A 552 -30.00 29.22 26.37
N GLU A 553 -30.69 28.36 27.14
CA GLU A 553 -30.15 27.05 27.53
C GLU A 553 -29.90 26.14 26.32
N GLU A 554 -30.71 26.28 25.27
CA GLU A 554 -30.51 25.60 24.00
C GLU A 554 -29.23 26.10 23.30
N GLY A 555 -29.02 27.41 23.19
CA GLY A 555 -27.79 28.00 22.65
C GLY A 555 -26.52 27.61 23.42
N LYS A 556 -26.58 27.57 24.76
CA LYS A 556 -25.46 27.12 25.61
C LYS A 556 -25.17 25.62 25.45
N ALA A 557 -26.20 24.77 25.39
CA ALA A 557 -26.04 23.33 25.19
C ALA A 557 -25.47 23.01 23.80
N VAL A 558 -25.97 23.70 22.78
CA VAL A 558 -25.52 23.62 21.40
C VAL A 558 -24.06 24.06 21.24
N ASN A 559 -23.61 25.05 22.02
CA ASN A 559 -22.23 25.54 22.01
C ASN A 559 -21.28 24.66 22.84
N LYS A 560 -21.75 23.96 23.88
CA LYS A 560 -20.94 23.02 24.69
C LYS A 560 -20.71 21.65 24.04
N SER A 561 -21.44 21.31 22.98
CA SER A 561 -21.31 20.00 22.32
C SER A 561 -19.99 19.86 21.57
N TRP A 562 -19.04 19.16 22.19
CA TRP A 562 -17.74 18.84 21.60
C TRP A 562 -17.88 18.05 20.28
N LEU A 563 -18.87 17.15 20.20
CA LEU A 563 -19.16 16.36 19.01
C LEU A 563 -19.58 17.27 17.84
N ARG A 564 -20.43 18.27 18.10
CA ARG A 564 -20.84 19.25 17.08
C ARG A 564 -19.66 20.08 16.60
N ARG A 565 -18.81 20.56 17.51
CA ARG A 565 -17.59 21.31 17.16
C ARG A 565 -16.65 20.49 16.29
N MET A 566 -16.49 19.21 16.62
CA MET A 566 -15.68 18.27 15.83
C MET A 566 -16.26 18.06 14.43
N VAL A 567 -17.58 17.87 14.31
CA VAL A 567 -18.26 17.72 13.00
C VAL A 567 -18.17 19.01 12.16
N TYR A 568 -18.34 20.18 12.77
CA TYR A 568 -18.23 21.47 12.09
C TYR A 568 -16.80 21.73 11.63
N SER A 569 -15.82 21.49 12.51
CA SER A 569 -14.39 21.63 12.17
C SER A 569 -13.98 20.64 11.07
N ALA A 570 -14.50 19.41 11.11
CA ALA A 570 -14.32 18.42 10.04
C ALA A 570 -14.88 18.91 8.70
N TRP A 571 -16.08 19.48 8.70
CA TRP A 571 -16.71 20.05 7.50
C TRP A 571 -15.91 21.23 6.95
N GLU A 572 -15.45 22.16 7.81
CA GLU A 572 -14.61 23.30 7.41
C GLU A 572 -13.25 22.87 6.84
N GLN A 573 -12.74 21.70 7.25
CA GLN A 573 -11.53 21.10 6.71
C GLN A 573 -11.77 20.24 5.45
N GLY A 574 -12.99 20.25 4.90
CA GLY A 574 -13.31 19.52 3.67
C GLY A 574 -13.58 18.02 3.86
N MET A 575 -13.82 17.55 5.09
CA MET A 575 -14.23 16.17 5.34
C MET A 575 -15.73 16.00 5.06
N THR A 576 -16.06 15.12 4.12
CA THR A 576 -17.44 14.82 3.72
C THR A 576 -17.90 13.47 4.29
N PRO A 577 -19.21 13.16 4.31
CA PRO A 577 -19.69 11.83 4.67
C PRO A 577 -19.08 10.70 3.82
N MET A 578 -18.70 10.98 2.57
CA MET A 578 -18.06 10.01 1.67
C MET A 578 -16.61 9.72 2.07
N SER A 579 -15.95 10.65 2.77
CA SER A 579 -14.64 10.39 3.39
C SER A 579 -14.71 9.19 4.34
N LEU A 580 -15.87 8.92 4.97
CA LEU A 580 -16.04 7.74 5.83
C LEU A 580 -15.93 6.43 5.03
N ALA A 581 -16.50 6.37 3.83
CA ALA A 581 -16.43 5.18 2.97
C ALA A 581 -14.98 4.87 2.53
N ARG A 582 -14.13 5.89 2.42
CA ARG A 582 -12.68 5.75 2.20
C ARG A 582 -11.95 5.36 3.48
N PHE A 583 -12.30 6.00 4.60
CA PHE A 583 -11.66 5.81 5.89
C PHE A 583 -11.80 4.39 6.43
N VAL A 584 -12.99 3.78 6.29
CA VAL A 584 -13.22 2.41 6.76
C VAL A 584 -12.60 1.34 5.85
N GLY A 585 -11.90 1.76 4.80
CA GLY A 585 -11.10 0.92 3.91
C GLY A 585 -11.89 -0.28 3.39
N PRO A 586 -11.46 -1.51 3.69
CA PRO A 586 -12.13 -2.72 3.21
C PRO A 586 -13.54 -2.99 3.70
N TYR A 587 -13.99 -2.33 4.78
CA TYR A 587 -15.39 -2.36 5.18
C TYR A 587 -16.23 -1.34 4.43
N GLY A 588 -15.62 -0.44 3.66
CA GLY A 588 -16.27 0.59 2.85
C GLY A 588 -17.37 0.05 1.94
N PRO A 589 -17.12 -1.02 1.14
CA PRO A 589 -18.17 -1.61 0.31
C PRO A 589 -19.36 -2.09 1.14
N LYS A 590 -19.12 -2.77 2.28
CA LYS A 590 -20.19 -3.26 3.16
C LYS A 590 -20.94 -2.13 3.84
N LEU A 591 -20.25 -1.06 4.23
CA LEU A 591 -20.86 0.14 4.80
C LEU A 591 -21.79 0.80 3.77
N VAL A 592 -21.28 1.04 2.55
CA VAL A 592 -22.06 1.65 1.47
C VAL A 592 -23.24 0.77 1.09
N GLN A 593 -23.04 -0.54 0.98
CA GLN A 593 -24.15 -1.49 0.77
C GLN A 593 -25.19 -1.39 1.87
N SER A 594 -24.76 -1.35 3.14
CA SER A 594 -25.68 -1.21 4.27
C SER A 594 -26.46 0.11 4.23
N VAL A 595 -25.82 1.20 3.80
CA VAL A 595 -26.48 2.51 3.60
C VAL A 595 -27.51 2.42 2.48
N VAL A 596 -27.15 1.83 1.33
CA VAL A 596 -28.06 1.65 0.19
C VAL A 596 -29.26 0.79 0.57
N HIS A 597 -29.04 -0.38 1.17
CA HIS A 597 -30.10 -1.29 1.63
C HIS A 597 -30.98 -0.63 2.70
N ARG A 598 -30.39 0.04 3.68
CA ARG A 598 -31.15 0.75 4.72
C ARG A 598 -32.01 1.86 4.09
N ARG A 599 -31.47 2.62 3.13
CA ARG A 599 -32.23 3.64 2.42
C ARG A 599 -33.39 3.03 1.64
N ALA A 600 -33.15 1.96 0.90
CA ALA A 600 -34.19 1.22 0.18
C ALA A 600 -35.31 0.76 1.12
N SER A 601 -35.00 0.33 2.35
CA SER A 601 -36.02 -0.11 3.33
C SER A 601 -37.00 0.97 3.78
N PHE A 602 -36.64 2.25 3.65
CA PHE A 602 -37.53 3.38 3.95
C PHE A 602 -38.39 3.83 2.76
N MET A 603 -38.20 3.23 1.57
CA MET A 603 -38.96 3.57 0.37
C MET A 603 -40.28 2.77 0.30
N SER A 604 -41.23 3.28 -0.48
CA SER A 604 -42.51 2.60 -0.78
C SER A 604 -42.27 1.23 -1.45
N GLU A 605 -43.19 0.28 -1.27
CA GLU A 605 -43.03 -1.08 -1.83
C GLU A 605 -42.98 -1.09 -3.37
N GLY A 606 -43.62 -0.12 -4.03
CA GLY A 606 -43.58 0.06 -5.48
C GLY A 606 -42.32 0.75 -6.02
N SER A 607 -41.37 1.10 -5.15
CA SER A 607 -40.12 1.73 -5.55
C SER A 607 -39.25 0.80 -6.38
N ALA A 608 -38.58 1.34 -7.40
CA ALA A 608 -37.65 0.57 -8.24
C ALA A 608 -36.49 -0.04 -7.43
N MET A 609 -36.19 0.54 -6.26
CA MET A 609 -35.19 0.05 -5.31
C MET A 609 -35.70 -1.10 -4.42
N ARG A 610 -37.02 -1.34 -4.37
CA ARG A 610 -37.64 -2.40 -3.55
C ARG A 610 -38.30 -3.50 -4.39
N ASP A 611 -38.77 -3.19 -5.59
CA ASP A 611 -39.45 -4.14 -6.48
C ASP A 611 -38.51 -4.99 -7.36
N GLY A 612 -37.20 -4.75 -7.26
CA GLY A 612 -36.17 -5.51 -7.96
C GLY A 612 -35.79 -4.97 -9.35
N ARG A 613 -36.38 -3.85 -9.80
CA ARG A 613 -35.94 -3.17 -11.04
C ARG A 613 -34.50 -2.64 -10.93
N VAL A 614 -34.08 -2.20 -9.74
CA VAL A 614 -32.69 -1.87 -9.41
C VAL A 614 -32.09 -2.98 -8.57
N ASP A 615 -31.00 -3.58 -9.05
CA ASP A 615 -30.19 -4.49 -8.25
C ASP A 615 -29.40 -3.68 -7.21
N LEU A 616 -29.78 -3.81 -5.95
CA LEU A 616 -29.16 -3.08 -4.84
C LEU A 616 -27.68 -3.41 -4.66
N THR A 617 -27.27 -4.63 -5.02
CA THR A 617 -25.86 -5.03 -4.94
C THR A 617 -25.05 -4.29 -5.98
N GLU A 618 -25.47 -4.33 -7.25
CA GLU A 618 -24.80 -3.60 -8.33
C GLU A 618 -24.80 -2.08 -8.07
N PHE A 619 -25.93 -1.54 -7.61
CA PHE A 619 -26.04 -0.12 -7.27
C PHE A 619 -25.13 0.26 -6.09
N GLY A 620 -25.05 -0.56 -5.05
CA GLY A 620 -24.15 -0.33 -3.93
C GLY A 620 -22.67 -0.41 -4.31
N GLU A 621 -22.28 -1.31 -5.23
CA GLU A 621 -20.92 -1.36 -5.78
C GLU A 621 -20.58 -0.09 -6.57
N TYR A 622 -21.50 0.37 -7.41
CA TYR A 622 -21.37 1.63 -8.15
C TYR A 622 -21.18 2.83 -7.20
N ILE A 623 -22.07 2.98 -6.21
CA ILE A 623 -21.99 4.07 -5.22
C ILE A 623 -20.68 3.99 -4.44
N TYR A 624 -20.24 2.78 -4.05
CA TYR A 624 -18.99 2.60 -3.33
C TYR A 624 -17.80 3.11 -4.14
N HIS A 625 -17.66 2.65 -5.39
CA HIS A 625 -16.54 3.06 -6.22
C HIS A 625 -16.56 4.57 -6.51
N ASN A 626 -17.74 5.16 -6.68
CA ASN A 626 -17.87 6.60 -6.86
C ASN A 626 -17.41 7.38 -5.61
N TRP A 627 -17.83 6.96 -4.41
CA TRP A 627 -17.48 7.64 -3.15
C TRP A 627 -16.02 7.42 -2.73
N ALA A 628 -15.47 6.25 -3.07
CA ALA A 628 -14.14 5.85 -2.64
C ALA A 628 -13.00 6.28 -3.56
N LEU A 629 -13.30 6.81 -4.76
CA LEU A 629 -12.31 7.47 -5.62
C LEU A 629 -11.81 8.79 -5.02
N LYS A 630 -10.77 9.37 -5.63
CA LYS A 630 -10.11 10.61 -5.16
C LYS A 630 -11.15 11.71 -4.81
N PRO A 631 -11.05 12.34 -3.61
CA PRO A 631 -11.92 13.46 -3.29
C PRO A 631 -11.61 14.64 -4.22
N SER A 632 -12.61 15.09 -4.96
CA SER A 632 -12.49 16.25 -5.86
C SER A 632 -13.79 17.04 -5.85
N GLY A 633 -14.81 16.63 -6.61
CA GLY A 633 -16.08 17.34 -6.72
C GLY A 633 -16.84 17.41 -5.41
N GLU A 634 -16.67 16.41 -4.54
CA GLU A 634 -17.24 16.44 -3.19
C GLU A 634 -16.74 17.58 -2.30
N ARG A 635 -15.55 18.14 -2.57
CA ARG A 635 -15.04 19.31 -1.84
C ARG A 635 -15.79 20.59 -2.20
N ALA A 636 -16.45 20.63 -3.36
CA ALA A 636 -17.34 21.73 -3.71
C ALA A 636 -18.51 21.87 -2.73
N MET A 637 -18.90 20.79 -2.05
CA MET A 637 -19.93 20.87 -1.01
C MET A 637 -19.56 21.87 0.07
N THR A 638 -18.31 21.88 0.52
CA THR A 638 -17.91 22.70 1.66
C THR A 638 -17.76 24.17 1.30
N THR A 639 -17.77 24.50 0.00
CA THR A 639 -17.83 25.87 -0.52
C THR A 639 -19.23 26.32 -0.93
N HIS A 640 -20.16 25.38 -1.20
CA HIS A 640 -21.55 25.69 -1.61
C HIS A 640 -22.56 25.54 -0.47
N LEU A 641 -22.24 24.70 0.53
CA LEU A 641 -23.08 24.39 1.67
C LEU A 641 -22.33 24.65 2.98
N ALA A 642 -22.93 25.45 3.84
CA ALA A 642 -22.56 25.57 5.24
C ALA A 642 -22.95 24.30 6.02
N PRO A 643 -22.31 24.04 7.19
CA PRO A 643 -22.63 22.88 8.02
C PRO A 643 -24.13 22.73 8.28
N GLY A 644 -24.67 21.53 8.05
CA GLY A 644 -26.12 21.28 8.07
C GLY A 644 -26.79 21.30 6.70
N ALA A 645 -26.01 21.35 5.62
CA ALA A 645 -26.50 21.41 4.23
C ALA A 645 -27.31 22.68 3.92
N HIS A 646 -27.00 23.79 4.60
CA HIS A 646 -27.57 25.09 4.30
C HIS A 646 -26.81 25.73 3.15
N ALA A 647 -27.49 26.26 2.14
CA ALA A 647 -26.81 26.92 1.03
C ALA A 647 -26.11 28.22 1.49
N ILE A 648 -24.89 28.41 1.01
CA ILE A 648 -24.16 29.67 1.16
C ILE A 648 -24.79 30.76 0.29
N ARG A 649 -25.30 30.39 -0.89
CA ARG A 649 -26.15 31.22 -1.75
C ARG A 649 -27.51 30.55 -1.98
N PRO A 650 -28.56 30.94 -1.23
CA PRO A 650 -29.88 30.33 -1.34
C PRO A 650 -30.53 30.54 -2.71
N LEU A 651 -31.21 29.53 -3.24
CA LEU A 651 -31.88 29.63 -4.55
C LEU A 651 -32.99 30.67 -4.57
N VAL A 652 -33.62 30.99 -3.43
CA VAL A 652 -34.62 32.07 -3.34
C VAL A 652 -34.04 33.45 -3.71
N ASP A 653 -32.73 33.65 -3.53
CA ASP A 653 -32.04 34.90 -3.88
C ASP A 653 -31.50 34.89 -5.31
N VAL A 654 -31.19 33.69 -5.84
CA VAL A 654 -30.59 33.52 -7.17
C VAL A 654 -31.67 33.45 -8.27
N LEU A 655 -32.75 32.69 -8.02
CA LEU A 655 -33.84 32.48 -8.97
C LEU A 655 -34.80 33.66 -8.93
N LEU A 656 -34.38 34.79 -9.49
CA LEU A 656 -35.19 36.01 -9.57
C LEU A 656 -35.83 36.14 -10.98
N PRO A 657 -37.09 36.59 -11.11
CA PRO A 657 -37.78 36.75 -12.40
C PRO A 657 -37.05 37.66 -13.40
N GLU A 658 -36.25 38.59 -12.89
CA GLU A 658 -35.43 39.54 -13.65
C GLU A 658 -34.23 38.85 -14.32
N ASN A 659 -33.66 37.83 -13.66
CA ASN A 659 -32.44 37.14 -14.09
C ASN A 659 -32.75 35.87 -14.88
N VAL A 660 -33.82 35.15 -14.53
CA VAL A 660 -34.19 33.88 -15.15
C VAL A 660 -35.32 34.12 -16.16
N LYS A 661 -35.00 33.91 -17.45
CA LYS A 661 -35.90 34.25 -18.57
C LYS A 661 -36.67 33.06 -19.15
N MET A 662 -36.19 31.85 -18.88
CA MET A 662 -36.78 30.61 -19.33
C MET A 662 -37.83 30.09 -18.33
N PRO A 663 -38.73 29.18 -18.74
CA PRO A 663 -39.67 28.53 -17.84
C PRO A 663 -38.95 27.74 -16.73
N LEU A 664 -39.54 27.72 -15.54
CA LEU A 664 -39.04 26.96 -14.39
C LEU A 664 -40.03 25.88 -13.96
N THR A 665 -39.55 24.69 -13.66
CA THR A 665 -40.39 23.62 -13.10
C THR A 665 -39.72 23.05 -11.86
N PHE A 666 -40.44 23.08 -10.74
CA PHE A 666 -40.07 22.39 -9.51
C PHE A 666 -40.78 21.04 -9.45
N ILE A 667 -40.05 19.98 -9.12
CA ILE A 667 -40.61 18.64 -8.93
C ILE A 667 -40.14 18.13 -7.57
N TYR A 668 -41.05 17.83 -6.66
CA TYR A 668 -40.73 17.28 -5.34
C TYR A 668 -41.32 15.89 -5.18
N GLY A 669 -40.75 15.08 -4.29
CA GLY A 669 -41.44 13.90 -3.78
C GLY A 669 -42.60 14.30 -2.87
N GLU A 670 -43.64 13.47 -2.80
CA GLU A 670 -44.70 13.60 -1.80
C GLU A 670 -44.14 13.57 -0.36
N PHE A 671 -43.20 12.68 -0.08
CA PHE A 671 -42.57 12.49 1.24
C PHE A 671 -41.14 13.07 1.30
N ASP A 672 -40.85 14.06 0.47
CA ASP A 672 -39.55 14.72 0.50
C ASP A 672 -39.35 15.45 1.83
N TRP A 673 -38.15 15.30 2.39
CA TRP A 673 -37.75 16.00 3.60
C TRP A 673 -37.35 17.46 3.31
N MET A 674 -37.12 17.79 2.04
CA MET A 674 -36.98 19.17 1.58
C MET A 674 -38.35 19.85 1.51
N ASP A 675 -38.46 21.03 2.11
CA ASP A 675 -39.72 21.76 2.17
C ASP A 675 -40.06 22.43 0.83
N TYR A 676 -41.05 21.84 0.13
CA TYR A 676 -41.53 22.30 -1.18
C TYR A 676 -42.17 23.69 -1.14
N HIS A 677 -42.63 24.18 0.03
CA HIS A 677 -43.26 25.50 0.13
C HIS A 677 -42.30 26.63 -0.25
N ASN A 678 -41.00 26.45 -0.07
CA ASN A 678 -40.00 27.42 -0.51
C ASN A 678 -39.92 27.51 -2.04
N GLY A 679 -40.00 26.37 -2.74
CA GLY A 679 -40.10 26.34 -4.20
C GLY A 679 -41.41 26.94 -4.69
N GLN A 680 -42.52 26.65 -3.98
CA GLN A 680 -43.84 27.24 -4.25
C GLN A 680 -43.81 28.77 -4.19
N GLY A 681 -43.13 29.37 -3.21
CA GLY A 681 -42.98 30.83 -3.12
C GLY A 681 -42.21 31.43 -4.31
N ILE A 682 -41.21 30.72 -4.85
CA ILE A 682 -40.52 31.14 -6.07
C ILE A 682 -41.47 31.06 -7.28
N VAL A 683 -42.25 29.97 -7.40
CA VAL A 683 -43.24 29.81 -8.48
C VAL A 683 -44.27 30.93 -8.46
N GLU A 684 -44.79 31.28 -7.29
CA GLU A 684 -45.74 32.39 -7.11
C GLU A 684 -45.11 33.72 -7.53
N ARG A 685 -43.89 34.01 -7.08
CA ARG A 685 -43.13 35.21 -7.47
C ARG A 685 -42.92 35.30 -8.99
N PHE A 686 -42.71 34.19 -9.68
CA PHE A 686 -42.58 34.15 -11.14
C PHE A 686 -43.93 34.39 -11.83
N LYS A 687 -45.00 33.74 -11.36
CA LYS A 687 -46.35 33.91 -11.90
C LYS A 687 -46.85 35.35 -11.76
N GLU A 688 -46.58 36.01 -10.64
CA GLU A 688 -46.89 37.43 -10.40
C GLU A 688 -46.23 38.36 -11.42
N LYS A 689 -45.05 37.99 -11.93
CA LYS A 689 -44.33 38.71 -12.98
C LYS A 689 -44.68 38.24 -14.40
N GLY A 690 -45.72 37.41 -14.55
CA GLY A 690 -46.15 36.87 -15.84
C GLY A 690 -45.17 35.88 -16.46
N ARG A 691 -44.36 35.19 -15.64
CA ARG A 691 -43.38 34.19 -16.08
C ARG A 691 -43.93 32.78 -15.90
N ALA A 692 -43.58 31.89 -16.82
CA ALA A 692 -43.93 30.48 -16.73
C ALA A 692 -43.13 29.81 -15.61
N ALA A 693 -43.83 29.31 -14.60
CA ALA A 693 -43.25 28.52 -13.53
C ALA A 693 -44.27 27.53 -13.01
N ASP A 694 -43.89 26.29 -12.72
CA ASP A 694 -44.80 25.26 -12.19
C ASP A 694 -44.16 24.44 -11.07
N LEU A 695 -45.00 23.81 -10.24
CA LEU A 695 -44.60 22.90 -9.19
C LEU A 695 -45.42 21.62 -9.27
N TYR A 696 -44.73 20.47 -9.21
CA TYR A 696 -45.33 19.16 -9.19
C TYR A 696 -44.84 18.35 -7.99
N ARG A 697 -45.69 17.45 -7.49
CA ARG A 697 -45.33 16.49 -6.45
C ARG A 697 -45.54 15.07 -6.98
N VAL A 698 -44.50 14.25 -6.91
CA VAL A 698 -44.51 12.86 -7.37
C VAL A 698 -45.05 11.97 -6.24
N PRO A 699 -46.21 11.31 -6.43
CA PRO A 699 -46.80 10.42 -5.43
C PRO A 699 -45.86 9.25 -5.11
N ASP A 700 -45.89 8.80 -3.85
CA ASP A 700 -45.03 7.73 -3.34
C ASP A 700 -43.51 7.98 -3.52
N GLY A 701 -43.12 9.21 -3.84
CA GLY A 701 -41.73 9.62 -3.99
C GLY A 701 -41.23 10.39 -2.78
N GLY A 702 -40.01 10.08 -2.33
CA GLY A 702 -39.22 10.91 -1.44
C GLY A 702 -38.21 11.77 -2.20
N HIS A 703 -37.07 12.04 -1.57
CA HIS A 703 -36.02 12.91 -2.13
C HIS A 703 -35.36 12.35 -3.41
N GLN A 704 -35.47 11.06 -3.68
CA GLN A 704 -34.95 10.40 -4.89
C GLN A 704 -36.11 9.91 -5.74
N MET A 705 -37.11 10.76 -5.99
CA MET A 705 -38.35 10.38 -6.69
C MET A 705 -38.14 9.67 -8.04
N PHE A 706 -37.01 9.92 -8.73
CA PHE A 706 -36.65 9.24 -9.98
C PHE A 706 -36.13 7.80 -9.81
N LEU A 707 -35.89 7.35 -8.57
CA LEU A 707 -35.66 5.94 -8.20
C LEU A 707 -36.86 5.37 -7.44
N GLU A 708 -37.56 6.21 -6.68
CA GLU A 708 -38.69 5.80 -5.83
C GLU A 708 -40.00 5.66 -6.62
N ASN A 709 -40.24 6.50 -7.61
CA ASN A 709 -41.36 6.37 -8.55
C ASN A 709 -40.93 6.88 -9.95
N PRO A 710 -40.03 6.15 -10.63
CA PRO A 710 -39.43 6.59 -11.90
C PRO A 710 -40.47 6.82 -13.00
N ASP A 711 -41.55 6.03 -12.98
CA ASP A 711 -42.59 6.10 -14.00
C ASP A 711 -43.34 7.42 -13.94
N GLU A 712 -43.76 7.82 -12.73
CA GLU A 712 -44.50 9.04 -12.51
C GLU A 712 -43.60 10.27 -12.59
N PHE A 713 -42.38 10.19 -12.05
CA PHE A 713 -41.37 11.24 -12.24
C PHE A 713 -41.12 11.52 -13.73
N SER A 714 -40.87 10.47 -14.52
CA SER A 714 -40.65 10.61 -15.97
C SER A 714 -41.88 11.18 -16.68
N ARG A 715 -43.09 10.78 -16.27
CA ARG A 715 -44.35 11.31 -16.83
C ARG A 715 -44.47 12.82 -16.56
N VAL A 716 -44.29 13.24 -15.31
CA VAL A 716 -44.34 14.66 -14.90
C VAL A 716 -43.28 15.46 -15.65
N LEU A 717 -42.05 14.94 -15.77
CA LEU A 717 -40.97 15.60 -16.49
C LEU A 717 -41.32 15.81 -17.96
N ILE A 718 -41.80 14.76 -18.66
CA ILE A 718 -42.23 14.84 -20.06
C ILE A 718 -43.36 15.88 -20.21
N ASP A 719 -44.39 15.82 -19.36
CA ASP A 719 -45.51 16.75 -19.41
C ASP A 719 -45.07 18.20 -19.20
N SER A 720 -44.11 18.43 -18.30
CA SER A 720 -43.62 19.78 -18.00
C SER A 720 -42.79 20.40 -19.14
N LEU A 721 -42.13 19.59 -19.96
CA LEU A 721 -41.26 20.03 -21.06
C LEU A 721 -41.98 20.09 -22.43
N THR A 722 -43.18 19.52 -22.50
CA THR A 722 -44.00 19.46 -23.72
C THR A 722 -45.16 20.46 -23.73
N ARG A 723 -45.46 21.08 -22.59
CA ARG A 723 -46.34 22.25 -22.46
C ARG A 723 -45.58 23.52 -22.85
#